data_AF-A0A8C9ZWZ1-F1
#
_entry.id   AF-A0A8C9ZWZ1-F1
#
_cell.length_a   1.000
_cell.length_b   1.000
_cell.length_c   1.000
_cell.angle_alpha   90.00
_cell.angle_beta   90.00
_cell.angle_gamma   90.00
#
_symmetry.space_group_name_H-M   'P 1'
#
loop_
_entity.id
_entity.type
_entity.pdbx_description
1 polymer ?
#
loop_
_entity_poly.entity_id
_entity_poly.type
_entity_poly.pdbx_seq_one_letter_code
_entity_poly.pdbx_strand_id
1 'polypeptide(L)'
;MDPNLKTYERDFKRRYELLQKQLLRLEEAEGGFERFTRSYETFGVQRQPDNSLFFQEWAPGAEALFLTGDFNGWDKFSHPYTKKPFGKWELILPPKHDKSPAVDHNTKLKVVVHTKDGGRLYRNSPWAKYVNREEESVIYNWVHWDPPSPIHPRPKKPTSLRIYEAHVGIASPEGKVASYTNFTTNMLPRIKDLGYNCIQLMAIMEHAYYASFGYQITSFFAASSRYGTPEELKQMIDVAHSMGIVVLLDVVHSHASKNTEDGLNRFDGSDSCFFHSPPRGEHSLWDSRLFNYSSWEVMRFLLSNLRWWMEEYCFDGFRFDGVTSMLYHHHGIGSGFSGDYSEYFGLQVDEESLVYLMLANHILHTLYPDCITVAEDVSGMPALCRGVEEGGLGFDYRLAMAIPDKWIQILKELKDEDWDMGNIVHTLTNRRYGEKCIAYAESHDQALVGDKSLAFWLMDKEMYTNMSSLIAMTPVIDRGIQLHKMIRLLTHGLGGEGYLNFIGNEFGHPEWLDFPREGNNQSYHYARRQFNLLDTDHLRYSQLYAFDRDMNRTEDKYGWLAAPPVRTSHSHCTVGFSHTEYVITSSVPHKYKIKLDSDEALYGGHGRLDHNTEFFTEAQPFNGRPNSIKSANLPNSALSVT
;
A
#
# COMPACT_ATOMS: atom_id res chain seq x y z
N MET A 1 -9.78 -14.40 -23.03
CA MET A 1 -9.01 -13.13 -23.12
C MET A 1 -7.55 -13.38 -23.46
N ASP A 2 -6.95 -14.46 -22.98
CA ASP A 2 -5.58 -14.85 -23.33
C ASP A 2 -5.55 -16.32 -23.79
N PRO A 3 -5.28 -16.62 -25.08
CA PRO A 3 -5.27 -17.98 -25.59
C PRO A 3 -4.20 -18.89 -24.96
N ASN A 4 -3.10 -18.32 -24.47
CA ASN A 4 -1.98 -19.08 -23.91
C ASN A 4 -2.34 -19.71 -22.55
N LEU A 5 -3.34 -19.14 -21.84
CA LEU A 5 -3.86 -19.70 -20.59
C LEU A 5 -4.63 -21.01 -20.79
N LYS A 6 -5.05 -21.34 -22.02
CA LYS A 6 -5.82 -22.57 -22.29
C LYS A 6 -5.05 -23.84 -21.92
N THR A 7 -3.73 -23.83 -22.04
CA THR A 7 -2.86 -24.94 -21.63
C THR A 7 -2.97 -25.24 -20.13
N TYR A 8 -3.31 -24.23 -19.31
CA TYR A 8 -3.41 -24.29 -17.86
C TYR A 8 -4.88 -24.34 -17.37
N GLU A 9 -5.83 -24.62 -18.26
CA GLU A 9 -7.27 -24.70 -17.93
C GLU A 9 -7.56 -25.63 -16.75
N ARG A 10 -6.78 -26.72 -16.61
CA ARG A 10 -6.92 -27.66 -15.49
C ARG A 10 -6.56 -27.04 -14.15
N ASP A 11 -5.52 -26.21 -14.09
CA ASP A 11 -5.12 -25.51 -12.88
C ASP A 11 -6.17 -24.48 -12.47
N PHE A 12 -6.70 -23.71 -13.42
CA PHE A 12 -7.80 -22.76 -13.17
C PHE A 12 -9.06 -23.46 -12.66
N LYS A 13 -9.50 -24.56 -13.29
CA LYS A 13 -10.66 -25.34 -12.83
C LYS A 13 -10.45 -25.88 -11.42
N ARG A 14 -9.28 -26.48 -11.14
CA ARG A 14 -8.93 -26.98 -9.81
C ARG A 14 -9.00 -25.87 -8.76
N ARG A 15 -8.38 -24.72 -9.01
CA ARG A 15 -8.38 -23.56 -8.08
C ARG A 15 -9.79 -23.04 -7.82
N TYR A 16 -10.62 -22.92 -8.85
CA TYR A 16 -12.01 -22.50 -8.69
C TYR A 16 -12.84 -23.53 -7.92
N GLU A 17 -12.66 -24.84 -8.16
CA GLU A 17 -13.29 -25.89 -7.38
C GLU A 17 -12.89 -25.84 -5.90
N LEU A 18 -11.62 -25.56 -5.60
CA LEU A 18 -11.14 -25.38 -4.22
C LEU A 18 -11.81 -24.17 -3.54
N LEU A 19 -11.94 -23.05 -4.24
CA LEU A 19 -12.69 -21.90 -3.74
C LEU A 19 -14.15 -22.27 -3.42
N GLN A 20 -14.87 -22.85 -4.39
CA GLN A 20 -16.29 -23.20 -4.21
C GLN A 20 -16.48 -24.17 -3.05
N LYS A 21 -15.58 -25.14 -2.90
CA LYS A 21 -15.57 -26.06 -1.77
C LYS A 21 -15.39 -25.34 -0.44
N GLN A 22 -14.52 -24.32 -0.37
CA GLN A 22 -14.34 -23.54 0.86
C GLN A 22 -15.52 -22.63 1.17
N LEU A 23 -16.11 -21.98 0.16
CA LEU A 23 -17.34 -21.20 0.34
C LEU A 23 -18.49 -22.06 0.87
N LEU A 24 -18.68 -23.26 0.31
CA LEU A 24 -19.68 -24.22 0.79
C LEU A 24 -19.43 -24.62 2.25
N ARG A 25 -18.16 -24.89 2.61
CA ARG A 25 -17.81 -25.22 4.00
C ARG A 25 -18.07 -24.08 4.96
N LEU A 26 -17.82 -22.83 4.56
CA LEU A 26 -18.13 -21.65 5.37
C LEU A 26 -19.65 -21.53 5.57
N GLU A 27 -20.43 -21.79 4.53
CA GLU A 27 -21.89 -21.82 4.61
C GLU A 27 -22.38 -22.91 5.60
N GLU A 28 -21.94 -24.15 5.41
CA GLU A 28 -22.38 -25.30 6.21
C GLU A 28 -21.91 -25.25 7.68
N ALA A 29 -20.67 -24.83 7.93
CA ALA A 29 -20.06 -24.91 9.26
C ALA A 29 -20.22 -23.63 10.10
N GLU A 30 -20.33 -22.46 9.46
CA GLU A 30 -20.27 -21.16 10.14
C GLU A 30 -21.52 -20.31 9.89
N GLY A 31 -22.45 -20.78 9.04
CA GLY A 31 -23.63 -20.02 8.62
C GLY A 31 -23.27 -18.88 7.65
N GLY A 32 -22.24 -19.09 6.84
CA GLY A 32 -21.81 -18.17 5.79
C GLY A 32 -20.61 -17.31 6.18
N PHE A 33 -19.96 -16.73 5.17
CA PHE A 33 -18.78 -15.90 5.38
C PHE A 33 -19.08 -14.59 6.12
N GLU A 34 -20.33 -14.10 6.07
CA GLU A 34 -20.69 -12.87 6.77
C GLU A 34 -20.47 -13.01 8.28
N ARG A 35 -20.96 -14.11 8.88
CA ARG A 35 -20.73 -14.40 10.29
C ARG A 35 -19.28 -14.78 10.57
N PHE A 36 -18.67 -15.57 9.69
CA PHE A 36 -17.28 -16.02 9.84
C PHE A 36 -16.30 -14.85 9.97
N THR A 37 -16.47 -13.81 9.13
CA THR A 37 -15.59 -12.63 9.11
C THR A 37 -15.85 -11.64 10.24
N ARG A 38 -16.89 -11.82 11.05
CA ARG A 38 -17.14 -11.00 12.26
C ARG A 38 -16.61 -11.68 13.53
N SER A 39 -15.66 -12.61 13.41
CA SER A 39 -15.15 -13.32 14.59
C SER A 39 -14.40 -12.41 15.57
N TYR A 40 -14.02 -11.19 15.17
CA TYR A 40 -13.54 -10.15 16.09
C TYR A 40 -14.62 -9.64 17.06
N GLU A 41 -15.90 -10.00 16.89
CA GLU A 41 -17.00 -9.73 17.84
C GLU A 41 -17.08 -10.80 18.95
N THR A 42 -16.28 -11.88 18.87
CA THR A 42 -16.23 -12.93 19.91
C THR A 42 -14.82 -13.17 20.42
N PHE A 43 -13.82 -13.24 19.55
CA PHE A 43 -12.42 -13.39 19.93
C PHE A 43 -11.83 -12.11 20.54
N GLY A 44 -10.76 -12.27 21.32
CA GLY A 44 -10.15 -11.18 22.08
C GLY A 44 -10.95 -10.85 23.33
N VAL A 45 -11.34 -9.58 23.51
CA VAL A 45 -12.15 -9.10 24.64
C VAL A 45 -13.37 -8.34 24.15
N GLN A 46 -14.54 -8.73 24.65
CA GLN A 46 -15.83 -8.20 24.23
C GLN A 46 -16.68 -7.84 25.44
N ARG A 47 -17.12 -6.59 25.49
CA ARG A 47 -18.04 -6.13 26.51
C ARG A 47 -19.46 -6.57 26.18
N GLN A 48 -20.09 -7.27 27.11
CA GLN A 48 -21.48 -7.73 27.01
C GLN A 48 -22.46 -6.64 27.45
N PRO A 49 -23.76 -6.76 27.10
CA PRO A 49 -24.79 -5.78 27.51
C PRO A 49 -24.94 -5.57 29.02
N ASP A 50 -24.57 -6.56 29.84
CA ASP A 50 -24.58 -6.49 31.30
C ASP A 50 -23.26 -5.97 31.89
N ASN A 51 -22.35 -5.46 31.06
CA ASN A 51 -20.99 -5.04 31.38
C ASN A 51 -20.04 -6.16 31.84
N SER A 52 -20.43 -7.44 31.74
CA SER A 52 -19.45 -8.52 31.82
C SER A 52 -18.49 -8.48 30.63
N LEU A 53 -17.27 -8.98 30.81
CA LEU A 53 -16.28 -9.09 29.74
C LEU A 53 -16.13 -10.55 29.34
N PHE A 54 -16.44 -10.85 28.09
CA PHE A 54 -16.20 -12.15 27.47
C PHE A 54 -14.84 -12.13 26.77
N PHE A 55 -14.02 -13.13 27.08
CA PHE A 55 -12.74 -13.35 26.44
C PHE A 55 -12.73 -14.68 25.71
N GLN A 56 -12.17 -14.69 24.50
CA GLN A 56 -12.00 -15.92 23.74
C GLN A 56 -10.67 -15.92 22.97
N GLU A 57 -9.94 -17.04 23.06
CA GLU A 57 -8.65 -17.23 22.40
C GLU A 57 -8.56 -18.59 21.70
N TRP A 58 -7.73 -18.68 20.66
CA TRP A 58 -7.39 -19.96 20.02
C TRP A 58 -5.92 -20.31 20.30
N ALA A 59 -5.72 -21.35 21.12
CA ALA A 59 -4.41 -21.81 21.54
C ALA A 59 -4.42 -23.34 21.69
N PRO A 60 -4.44 -24.10 20.59
CA PRO A 60 -4.64 -25.55 20.62
C PRO A 60 -3.50 -26.30 21.31
N GLY A 61 -2.26 -25.80 21.22
CA GLY A 61 -1.08 -26.36 21.85
C GLY A 61 -0.94 -26.08 23.34
N ALA A 62 -1.72 -25.15 23.89
CA ALA A 62 -1.68 -24.78 25.31
C ALA A 62 -2.25 -25.89 26.20
N GLU A 63 -1.61 -26.07 27.36
CA GLU A 63 -2.09 -26.93 28.44
C GLU A 63 -3.14 -26.21 29.30
N ALA A 64 -2.91 -24.93 29.58
CA ALA A 64 -3.87 -24.04 30.25
C ALA A 64 -3.65 -22.58 29.82
N LEU A 65 -4.71 -21.78 29.85
CA LEU A 65 -4.66 -20.33 29.66
C LEU A 65 -5.21 -19.59 30.87
N PHE A 66 -4.63 -18.43 31.18
CA PHE A 66 -5.11 -17.50 32.20
C PHE A 66 -5.06 -16.07 31.70
N LEU A 67 -5.92 -15.21 32.24
CA LEU A 67 -5.84 -13.76 32.02
C LEU A 67 -5.12 -13.11 33.20
N THR A 68 -4.23 -12.17 32.91
CA THR A 68 -3.55 -11.35 33.92
C THR A 68 -3.45 -9.91 33.46
N GLY A 69 -3.29 -8.97 34.39
CA GLY A 69 -3.10 -7.57 34.06
C GLY A 69 -3.23 -6.66 35.26
N ASP A 70 -3.36 -5.36 35.02
CA ASP A 70 -3.44 -4.36 36.10
C ASP A 70 -4.67 -4.61 37.00
N PHE A 71 -5.79 -5.04 36.42
CA PHE A 71 -7.06 -5.28 37.11
C PHE A 71 -7.00 -6.34 38.22
N ASN A 72 -6.04 -7.27 38.15
CA ASN A 72 -5.87 -8.34 39.14
C ASN A 72 -4.51 -8.33 39.83
N GLY A 73 -3.78 -7.21 39.76
CA GLY A 73 -2.46 -7.08 40.35
C GLY A 73 -1.42 -8.02 39.73
N TRP A 74 -1.58 -8.37 38.45
CA TRP A 74 -0.70 -9.29 37.72
C TRP A 74 -0.63 -10.71 38.32
N ASP A 75 -1.68 -11.15 39.03
CA ASP A 75 -1.82 -12.54 39.44
C ASP A 75 -2.02 -13.42 38.19
N LYS A 76 -1.24 -14.50 38.13
CA LYS A 76 -1.07 -15.32 36.91
C LYS A 76 -2.08 -16.46 36.81
N PHE A 77 -2.81 -16.77 37.88
CA PHE A 77 -3.64 -17.98 38.00
C PHE A 77 -5.07 -17.73 38.43
N SER A 78 -5.35 -16.52 38.93
CA SER A 78 -6.66 -16.13 39.47
C SER A 78 -7.81 -16.20 38.46
N HIS A 79 -7.54 -16.06 37.15
CA HIS A 79 -8.56 -16.00 36.11
C HIS A 79 -8.30 -17.04 34.99
N PRO A 80 -8.54 -18.33 35.24
CA PRO A 80 -8.34 -19.39 34.25
C PRO A 80 -9.41 -19.36 33.16
N TYR A 81 -9.00 -19.57 31.91
CA TYR A 81 -9.93 -19.84 30.82
C TYR A 81 -10.39 -21.30 30.88
N THR A 82 -11.62 -21.54 30.42
CA THR A 82 -12.17 -22.88 30.21
C THR A 82 -11.83 -23.36 28.80
N LYS A 83 -11.17 -24.51 28.68
CA LYS A 83 -10.89 -25.15 27.39
C LYS A 83 -12.20 -25.57 26.71
N LYS A 84 -12.30 -25.32 25.41
CA LYS A 84 -13.43 -25.68 24.55
C LYS A 84 -12.94 -26.61 23.42
N PRO A 85 -13.87 -27.23 22.68
CA PRO A 85 -13.52 -27.97 21.48
C PRO A 85 -12.67 -27.15 20.50
N PHE A 86 -11.92 -27.85 19.63
CA PHE A 86 -11.08 -27.25 18.59
C PHE A 86 -9.93 -26.33 19.11
N GLY A 87 -9.57 -26.46 20.39
CA GLY A 87 -8.45 -25.70 20.97
C GLY A 87 -8.78 -24.24 21.29
N LYS A 88 -10.08 -23.90 21.34
CA LYS A 88 -10.57 -22.59 21.80
C LYS A 88 -10.62 -22.54 23.32
N TRP A 89 -10.57 -21.34 23.87
CA TRP A 89 -10.56 -21.07 25.30
C TRP A 89 -11.46 -19.88 25.60
N GLU A 90 -12.28 -19.97 26.64
CA GLU A 90 -13.25 -18.92 27.00
C GLU A 90 -13.18 -18.54 28.48
N LEU A 91 -13.33 -17.25 28.77
CA LEU A 91 -13.41 -16.71 30.12
C LEU A 91 -14.49 -15.61 30.15
N ILE A 92 -15.31 -15.58 31.21
CA ILE A 92 -16.24 -14.49 31.46
C ILE A 92 -15.87 -13.85 32.79
N LEU A 93 -15.59 -12.55 32.77
CA LEU A 93 -15.43 -11.76 33.99
C LEU A 93 -16.75 -11.03 34.30
N PRO A 94 -17.35 -11.26 35.47
CA PRO A 94 -18.54 -10.52 35.87
C PRO A 94 -18.20 -9.03 36.07
N PRO A 95 -19.18 -8.12 35.90
CA PRO A 95 -18.96 -6.71 36.19
C PRO A 95 -18.57 -6.50 37.66
N LYS A 96 -17.94 -5.36 37.95
CA LYS A 96 -17.62 -4.94 39.32
C LYS A 96 -18.90 -4.71 40.14
N HIS A 97 -18.76 -4.58 41.46
CA HIS A 97 -19.91 -4.36 42.36
C HIS A 97 -20.73 -3.08 42.03
N ASP A 98 -20.10 -2.07 41.45
CA ASP A 98 -20.73 -0.83 40.97
C ASP A 98 -21.35 -0.94 39.56
N LYS A 99 -21.36 -2.15 38.99
CA LYS A 99 -21.82 -2.50 37.64
C LYS A 99 -20.95 -1.96 36.50
N SER A 100 -19.77 -1.42 36.78
CA SER A 100 -18.80 -1.11 35.72
C SER A 100 -18.14 -2.39 35.17
N PRO A 101 -17.50 -2.34 34.00
CA PRO A 101 -16.72 -3.47 33.49
C PRO A 101 -15.62 -3.93 34.46
N ALA A 102 -15.31 -5.23 34.42
CA ALA A 102 -14.30 -5.88 35.29
C ALA A 102 -12.88 -5.34 35.07
N VAL A 103 -12.57 -4.97 33.83
CA VAL A 103 -11.30 -4.38 33.41
C VAL A 103 -11.59 -2.96 32.94
N ASP A 104 -10.88 -1.99 33.49
CA ASP A 104 -11.05 -0.60 33.09
C ASP A 104 -10.44 -0.36 31.70
N HIS A 105 -11.04 0.53 30.94
CA HIS A 105 -10.47 1.03 29.69
C HIS A 105 -9.04 1.56 29.94
N ASN A 106 -8.16 1.36 28.96
CA ASN A 106 -6.78 1.81 28.97
C ASN A 106 -5.93 1.20 30.09
N THR A 107 -6.21 -0.05 30.47
CA THR A 107 -5.38 -0.85 31.39
C THR A 107 -4.73 -2.03 30.69
N LYS A 108 -3.59 -2.48 31.22
CA LYS A 108 -2.77 -3.52 30.58
C LYS A 108 -3.28 -4.91 30.89
N LEU A 109 -3.17 -5.78 29.89
CA LEU A 109 -3.54 -7.19 29.95
C LEU A 109 -2.46 -8.05 29.28
N LYS A 110 -2.38 -9.31 29.70
CA LYS A 110 -1.65 -10.39 29.01
C LYS A 110 -2.41 -11.71 29.15
N VAL A 111 -2.28 -12.57 28.15
CA VAL A 111 -2.64 -13.98 28.24
C VAL A 111 -1.43 -14.73 28.79
N VAL A 112 -1.62 -15.50 29.86
CA VAL A 112 -0.62 -16.42 30.40
C VAL A 112 -0.87 -17.80 29.80
N VAL A 113 0.12 -18.31 29.07
CA VAL A 113 0.06 -19.62 28.41
C VAL A 113 0.93 -20.60 29.18
N HIS A 114 0.32 -21.68 29.65
CA HIS A 114 1.04 -22.84 30.15
C HIS A 114 1.27 -23.83 29.03
N THR A 115 2.52 -24.15 28.79
CA THR A 115 2.93 -25.10 27.75
C THR A 115 3.03 -26.52 28.34
N LYS A 116 2.98 -27.53 27.47
CA LYS A 116 3.01 -28.95 27.88
C LYS A 116 4.31 -29.37 28.57
N ASP A 117 5.41 -28.68 28.29
CA ASP A 117 6.72 -28.87 28.91
C ASP A 117 6.85 -28.11 30.26
N GLY A 118 5.77 -27.52 30.77
CA GLY A 118 5.73 -26.81 32.05
C GLY A 118 6.23 -25.35 31.96
N GLY A 119 6.53 -24.87 30.75
CA GLY A 119 6.86 -23.47 30.50
C GLY A 119 5.68 -22.51 30.73
N ARG A 120 6.02 -21.24 30.93
CA ARG A 120 5.06 -20.16 31.17
C ARG A 120 5.40 -18.98 30.29
N LEU A 121 4.45 -18.61 29.45
CA LEU A 121 4.62 -17.56 28.45
C LEU A 121 3.61 -16.45 28.70
N TYR A 122 4.01 -15.20 28.47
CA TYR A 122 3.11 -14.04 28.47
C TYR A 122 2.95 -13.58 27.03
N ARG A 123 1.70 -13.40 26.60
CA ARG A 123 1.36 -13.07 25.23
C ARG A 123 0.36 -11.93 25.18
N ASN A 124 0.48 -11.08 24.19
CA ASN A 124 -0.64 -10.24 23.78
C ASN A 124 -1.70 -11.14 23.13
N SER A 125 -2.98 -10.77 23.27
CA SER A 125 -4.03 -11.42 22.48
C SER A 125 -3.74 -11.21 20.99
N PRO A 126 -3.85 -12.24 20.13
CA PRO A 126 -3.82 -12.08 18.67
C PRO A 126 -4.85 -11.06 18.17
N TRP A 127 -5.92 -10.86 18.93
CA TRP A 127 -7.07 -10.01 18.64
C TRP A 127 -7.03 -8.69 19.43
N ALA A 128 -5.87 -8.32 19.97
CA ALA A 128 -5.70 -7.05 20.68
C ALA A 128 -6.03 -5.86 19.74
N LYS A 129 -6.99 -5.02 20.17
CA LYS A 129 -7.42 -3.81 19.45
C LYS A 129 -6.43 -2.65 19.59
N TYR A 130 -5.64 -2.67 20.66
CA TYR A 130 -4.60 -1.68 20.93
C TYR A 130 -3.50 -2.33 21.76
N VAL A 131 -2.25 -2.01 21.43
CA VAL A 131 -1.09 -2.33 22.26
C VAL A 131 -0.26 -1.06 22.37
N ASN A 132 0.48 -0.90 23.46
CA ASN A 132 1.36 0.26 23.64
C ASN A 132 2.65 -0.16 24.34
N ARG A 133 3.71 0.62 24.14
CA ARG A 133 5.02 0.45 24.74
C ARG A 133 5.37 1.68 25.56
N GLU A 134 5.78 1.47 26.80
CA GLU A 134 6.33 2.53 27.64
C GLU A 134 7.73 2.93 27.14
N GLU A 135 8.14 4.19 27.34
CA GLU A 135 9.38 4.74 26.76
C GLU A 135 10.64 3.91 27.06
N GLU A 136 10.71 3.33 28.26
CA GLU A 136 11.86 2.53 28.73
C GLU A 136 11.74 1.03 28.37
N SER A 137 10.58 0.59 27.87
CA SER A 137 10.33 -0.82 27.55
C SER A 137 10.67 -1.12 26.09
N VAL A 138 11.15 -2.34 25.83
CA VAL A 138 11.25 -2.89 24.47
C VAL A 138 10.00 -3.67 24.05
N ILE A 139 9.20 -4.15 25.01
CA ILE A 139 8.03 -5.01 24.79
C ILE A 139 6.75 -4.18 24.79
N TYR A 140 5.88 -4.43 23.81
CA TYR A 140 4.52 -3.90 23.78
C TYR A 140 3.57 -4.71 24.67
N ASN A 141 2.67 -3.99 25.35
CA ASN A 141 1.63 -4.56 26.18
C ASN A 141 0.28 -4.40 25.51
N TRP A 142 -0.54 -5.45 25.56
CA TRP A 142 -1.95 -5.34 25.22
C TRP A 142 -2.67 -4.41 26.19
N VAL A 143 -3.37 -3.42 25.62
CA VAL A 143 -4.15 -2.43 26.34
C VAL A 143 -5.62 -2.63 26.00
N HIS A 144 -6.46 -2.71 27.04
CA HIS A 144 -7.91 -2.83 26.83
C HIS A 144 -8.49 -1.53 26.25
N TRP A 145 -9.13 -1.62 25.08
CA TRP A 145 -9.68 -0.48 24.35
C TRP A 145 -11.18 -0.65 24.12
N ASP A 146 -12.00 0.24 24.69
CA ASP A 146 -13.48 0.20 24.66
C ASP A 146 -14.15 1.61 24.68
N PRO A 147 -13.66 2.63 23.94
CA PRO A 147 -14.40 3.90 23.80
C PRO A 147 -15.53 3.80 22.75
N PRO A 148 -16.61 4.62 22.84
CA PRO A 148 -17.61 4.74 21.78
C PRO A 148 -17.04 5.48 20.56
N SER A 149 -17.48 5.16 19.33
CA SER A 149 -17.01 5.86 18.10
C SER A 149 -18.14 6.07 17.09
N PRO A 150 -18.32 7.30 16.55
CA PRO A 150 -19.19 7.54 15.40
C PRO A 150 -18.51 7.14 14.09
N ILE A 151 -19.30 6.79 13.08
CA ILE A 151 -18.86 6.45 11.73
C ILE A 151 -19.55 7.38 10.73
N HIS A 152 -18.79 7.86 9.75
CA HIS A 152 -19.28 8.67 8.63
C HIS A 152 -19.34 7.85 7.34
N PRO A 153 -20.17 8.25 6.35
CA PRO A 153 -20.31 7.49 5.12
C PRO A 153 -19.07 7.62 4.23
N ARG A 154 -18.73 6.51 3.56
CA ARG A 154 -17.63 6.40 2.61
C ARG A 154 -17.88 7.25 1.36
N PRO A 155 -16.83 7.80 0.72
CA PRO A 155 -16.94 8.40 -0.59
C PRO A 155 -17.19 7.33 -1.66
N LYS A 156 -17.63 7.74 -2.86
CA LYS A 156 -17.83 6.83 -3.99
C LYS A 156 -16.48 6.38 -4.56
N LYS A 157 -16.41 5.14 -5.07
CA LYS A 157 -15.25 4.62 -5.81
C LYS A 157 -14.88 5.56 -6.98
N PRO A 158 -13.66 6.11 -7.03
CA PRO A 158 -13.21 6.94 -8.16
C PRO A 158 -13.14 6.15 -9.46
N THR A 159 -13.32 6.83 -10.60
CA THR A 159 -13.20 6.20 -11.94
C THR A 159 -11.77 5.75 -12.25
N SER A 160 -10.79 6.55 -11.87
CA SER A 160 -9.36 6.26 -11.90
C SER A 160 -8.76 6.61 -10.54
N LEU A 161 -7.66 5.92 -10.18
CA LEU A 161 -6.99 6.16 -8.90
C LEU A 161 -5.76 7.04 -9.09
N ARG A 162 -5.73 8.13 -8.33
CA ARG A 162 -4.56 8.97 -8.10
C ARG A 162 -4.22 8.83 -6.62
N ILE A 163 -3.27 7.96 -6.34
CA ILE A 163 -2.92 7.47 -5.00
C ILE A 163 -1.75 8.28 -4.44
N TYR A 164 -1.94 8.83 -3.26
CA TYR A 164 -0.86 9.39 -2.44
C TYR A 164 -0.46 8.36 -1.38
N GLU A 165 0.67 7.69 -1.60
CA GLU A 165 1.24 6.71 -0.68
C GLU A 165 1.93 7.44 0.47
N ALA A 166 1.55 7.11 1.71
CA ALA A 166 1.98 7.84 2.88
C ALA A 166 2.23 6.95 4.09
N HIS A 167 3.18 7.42 4.91
CA HIS A 167 3.46 6.86 6.24
C HIS A 167 3.34 7.96 7.28
N VAL A 168 2.44 7.77 8.26
CA VAL A 168 2.07 8.80 9.24
C VAL A 168 3.27 9.29 10.05
N GLY A 169 4.07 8.37 10.58
CA GLY A 169 5.17 8.70 11.49
C GLY A 169 6.29 9.56 10.91
N ILE A 170 6.39 9.71 9.59
CA ILE A 170 7.44 10.54 8.94
C ILE A 170 6.85 11.83 8.33
N ALA A 171 5.54 12.05 8.46
CA ALA A 171 4.82 13.12 7.78
C ALA A 171 4.91 14.47 8.51
N SER A 172 6.12 14.85 8.93
CA SER A 172 6.44 16.11 9.60
C SER A 172 7.88 16.52 9.27
N PRO A 173 8.22 17.82 9.25
CA PRO A 173 9.61 18.27 9.13
C PRO A 173 10.45 18.03 10.39
N GLU A 174 9.83 17.66 11.51
CA GLU A 174 10.53 17.36 12.75
C GLU A 174 11.12 15.94 12.73
N GLY A 175 12.33 15.77 13.27
CA GLY A 175 12.96 14.46 13.47
C GLY A 175 12.36 13.70 14.65
N LYS A 176 11.06 13.36 14.57
CA LYS A 176 10.30 12.58 15.55
C LYS A 176 9.17 11.84 14.86
N VAL A 177 8.56 10.88 15.55
CA VAL A 177 7.34 10.21 15.06
C VAL A 177 6.18 11.21 15.03
N ALA A 178 5.62 11.47 13.85
CA ALA A 178 4.43 12.31 13.70
C ALA A 178 3.14 11.54 14.03
N SER A 179 2.09 12.27 14.42
CA SER A 179 0.82 11.67 14.86
C SER A 179 -0.27 11.63 13.77
N TYR A 180 -1.31 10.84 14.00
CA TYR A 180 -2.54 10.83 13.19
C TYR A 180 -3.18 12.23 13.13
N THR A 181 -3.21 12.97 14.25
CA THR A 181 -3.73 14.35 14.30
C THR A 181 -2.89 15.31 13.45
N ASN A 182 -1.56 15.16 13.45
CA ASN A 182 -0.67 15.94 12.58
C ASN A 182 -0.98 15.63 11.11
N PHE A 183 -1.13 14.36 10.74
CA PHE A 183 -1.47 13.97 9.39
C PHE A 183 -2.83 14.53 8.96
N THR A 184 -3.83 14.43 9.85
CA THR A 184 -5.18 14.96 9.64
C THR A 184 -5.16 16.46 9.34
N THR A 185 -4.44 17.23 10.15
CA THR A 185 -4.44 18.69 10.09
C THR A 185 -3.56 19.24 8.97
N ASN A 186 -2.41 18.60 8.74
CA ASN A 186 -1.35 19.17 7.89
C ASN A 186 -1.21 18.47 6.54
N MET A 187 -1.48 17.15 6.47
CA MET A 187 -1.28 16.37 5.25
C MET A 187 -2.54 16.26 4.41
N LEU A 188 -3.71 15.96 5.00
CA LEU A 188 -4.94 15.80 4.22
C LEU A 188 -5.26 17.03 3.35
N PRO A 189 -5.14 18.29 3.84
CA PRO A 189 -5.35 19.46 2.98
C PRO A 189 -4.36 19.54 1.81
N ARG A 190 -3.09 19.16 2.02
CA ARG A 190 -2.06 19.15 0.97
C ARG A 190 -2.35 18.10 -0.09
N ILE A 191 -2.68 16.88 0.33
CA ILE A 191 -3.05 15.78 -0.56
C ILE A 191 -4.26 16.16 -1.42
N LYS A 192 -5.27 16.81 -0.79
CA LYS A 192 -6.44 17.31 -1.51
C LYS A 192 -6.09 18.40 -2.52
N ASP A 193 -5.25 19.37 -2.13
CA ASP A 193 -4.83 20.46 -3.02
C ASP A 193 -4.14 19.90 -4.27
N LEU A 194 -3.20 18.96 -4.08
CA LEU A 194 -2.48 18.24 -5.14
C LEU A 194 -3.38 17.45 -6.11
N GLY A 195 -4.67 17.27 -5.81
CA GLY A 195 -5.62 16.61 -6.72
C GLY A 195 -5.64 15.08 -6.64
N TYR A 196 -4.95 14.49 -5.65
CA TYR A 196 -5.07 13.07 -5.33
C TYR A 196 -6.48 12.77 -4.81
N ASN A 197 -6.99 11.59 -5.15
CA ASN A 197 -8.33 11.12 -4.76
C ASN A 197 -8.30 9.87 -3.88
N CYS A 198 -7.11 9.32 -3.65
CA CYS A 198 -6.88 8.11 -2.87
C CYS A 198 -5.62 8.29 -2.01
N ILE A 199 -5.64 7.77 -0.78
CA ILE A 199 -4.45 7.63 0.08
C ILE A 199 -4.16 6.14 0.24
N GLN A 200 -2.92 5.72 -0.02
CA GLN A 200 -2.42 4.42 0.42
C GLN A 200 -1.70 4.63 1.75
N LEU A 201 -2.25 4.06 2.83
CA LEU A 201 -1.78 4.30 4.17
C LEU A 201 -0.95 3.12 4.67
N MET A 202 0.37 3.33 4.74
CA MET A 202 1.35 2.33 5.14
C MET A 202 1.49 2.25 6.66
N ALA A 203 1.99 1.11 7.14
CA ALA A 203 2.45 0.89 8.52
C ALA A 203 1.39 1.14 9.62
N ILE A 204 0.12 0.87 9.34
CA ILE A 204 -0.96 1.05 10.32
C ILE A 204 -1.15 -0.16 11.21
N MET A 205 -1.08 -1.37 10.66
CA MET A 205 -1.05 -2.58 11.48
C MET A 205 0.18 -2.54 12.39
N GLU A 206 -0.01 -2.81 13.68
CA GLU A 206 1.02 -2.58 14.67
C GLU A 206 2.25 -3.47 14.47
N HIS A 207 3.42 -2.84 14.52
CA HIS A 207 4.72 -3.43 14.26
C HIS A 207 5.72 -2.91 15.30
N ALA A 208 6.40 -3.79 16.04
CA ALA A 208 7.32 -3.37 17.11
C ALA A 208 8.63 -2.73 16.58
N TYR A 209 9.08 -3.11 15.39
CA TYR A 209 10.30 -2.60 14.78
C TYR A 209 9.98 -1.45 13.81
N TYR A 210 10.18 -0.20 14.23
CA TYR A 210 9.78 0.98 13.44
C TYR A 210 10.47 1.04 12.07
N ALA A 211 11.75 0.66 12.00
CA ALA A 211 12.51 0.60 10.76
C ALA A 211 12.12 -0.58 9.84
N SER A 212 11.15 -1.42 10.23
CA SER A 212 10.52 -2.36 9.30
C SER A 212 9.58 -1.66 8.32
N PHE A 213 9.33 -0.36 8.51
CA PHE A 213 8.41 0.42 7.69
C PHE A 213 6.97 -0.13 7.67
N GLY A 214 6.57 -0.83 8.73
CA GLY A 214 5.27 -1.50 8.78
C GLY A 214 5.23 -2.95 8.30
N TYR A 215 6.31 -3.52 7.75
CA TYR A 215 6.27 -4.89 7.22
C TYR A 215 6.39 -6.00 8.29
N GLN A 216 6.93 -5.71 9.48
CA GLN A 216 7.09 -6.71 10.56
C GLN A 216 5.93 -6.66 11.56
N ILE A 217 4.76 -7.11 11.14
CA ILE A 217 3.53 -7.06 11.95
C ILE A 217 3.62 -7.93 13.21
N THR A 218 3.17 -7.36 14.32
CA THR A 218 3.12 -8.01 15.64
C THR A 218 1.69 -8.20 16.14
N SER A 219 0.84 -7.17 16.02
CA SER A 219 -0.57 -7.20 16.47
C SER A 219 -1.49 -6.77 15.33
N PHE A 220 -2.14 -7.74 14.68
CA PHE A 220 -2.81 -7.55 13.39
C PHE A 220 -4.08 -6.69 13.47
N PHE A 221 -4.75 -6.66 14.62
CA PHE A 221 -5.98 -5.89 14.84
C PHE A 221 -5.73 -4.52 15.49
N ALA A 222 -4.48 -4.22 15.86
CA ALA A 222 -4.11 -2.99 16.53
C ALA A 222 -3.66 -1.94 15.52
N ALA A 223 -4.26 -0.75 15.59
CA ALA A 223 -3.70 0.45 14.98
C ALA A 223 -2.42 0.84 15.73
N SER A 224 -1.36 1.14 14.97
CA SER A 224 -0.03 1.45 15.50
C SER A 224 -0.08 2.61 16.49
N SER A 225 0.24 2.28 17.74
CA SER A 225 0.17 3.19 18.88
C SER A 225 1.16 4.35 18.82
N ARG A 226 2.21 4.21 18.01
CA ARG A 226 3.22 5.25 17.77
C ARG A 226 2.65 6.56 17.27
N TYR A 227 1.55 6.51 16.52
CA TYR A 227 0.99 7.70 15.89
C TYR A 227 -0.20 8.27 16.67
N GLY A 228 -0.70 7.53 17.67
CA GLY A 228 -1.85 7.91 18.47
C GLY A 228 -2.75 6.73 18.83
N THR A 229 -4.00 7.04 19.07
CA THR A 229 -5.07 6.13 19.45
C THR A 229 -5.86 5.64 18.23
N PRO A 230 -6.60 4.51 18.34
CA PRO A 230 -7.56 4.08 17.34
C PRO A 230 -8.54 5.18 16.89
N GLU A 231 -9.00 6.03 17.80
CA GLU A 231 -10.00 7.08 17.52
C GLU A 231 -9.39 8.22 16.70
N GLU A 232 -8.12 8.55 16.91
CA GLU A 232 -7.42 9.53 16.08
C GLU A 232 -7.22 9.00 14.65
N LEU A 233 -7.01 7.69 14.47
CA LEU A 233 -7.00 7.07 13.13
C LEU A 233 -8.40 7.11 12.49
N LYS A 234 -9.46 6.76 13.23
CA LYS A 234 -10.85 6.87 12.75
C LYS A 234 -11.17 8.30 12.32
N GLN A 235 -10.79 9.29 13.12
CA GLN A 235 -10.97 10.71 12.81
C GLN A 235 -10.18 11.11 11.55
N MET A 236 -8.95 10.63 11.38
CA MET A 236 -8.15 10.92 10.20
C MET A 236 -8.82 10.41 8.91
N ILE A 237 -9.33 9.16 8.93
CA ILE A 237 -10.02 8.55 7.78
C ILE A 237 -11.33 9.29 7.51
N ASP A 238 -12.09 9.61 8.54
CA ASP A 238 -13.31 10.41 8.42
C ASP A 238 -13.06 11.78 7.77
N VAL A 239 -12.04 12.51 8.23
CA VAL A 239 -11.69 13.80 7.63
C VAL A 239 -11.25 13.62 6.17
N ALA A 240 -10.53 12.56 5.82
CA ALA A 240 -10.20 12.26 4.42
C ALA A 240 -11.46 12.00 3.58
N HIS A 241 -12.42 11.24 4.12
CA HIS A 241 -13.73 10.99 3.48
C HIS A 241 -14.52 12.28 3.29
N SER A 242 -14.51 13.19 4.26
CA SER A 242 -15.14 14.51 4.16
C SER A 242 -14.55 15.37 3.02
N MET A 243 -13.29 15.12 2.64
CA MET A 243 -12.60 15.73 1.51
C MET A 243 -12.82 14.95 0.19
N GLY A 244 -13.60 13.88 0.20
CA GLY A 244 -13.86 13.01 -0.96
C GLY A 244 -12.65 12.17 -1.36
N ILE A 245 -11.79 11.82 -0.41
CA ILE A 245 -10.59 11.00 -0.63
C ILE A 245 -10.87 9.60 -0.08
N VAL A 246 -10.71 8.56 -0.90
CA VAL A 246 -10.73 7.17 -0.41
C VAL A 246 -9.42 6.85 0.31
N VAL A 247 -9.46 5.97 1.31
CA VAL A 247 -8.27 5.56 2.06
C VAL A 247 -8.12 4.04 1.99
N LEU A 248 -6.99 3.58 1.44
CA LEU A 248 -6.62 2.17 1.39
C LEU A 248 -5.60 1.88 2.50
N LEU A 249 -5.68 0.67 3.06
CA LEU A 249 -4.75 0.17 4.07
C LEU A 249 -3.73 -0.79 3.43
N ASP A 250 -2.46 -0.69 3.82
CA ASP A 250 -1.49 -1.78 3.61
C ASP A 250 -1.83 -2.96 4.53
N VAL A 251 -2.15 -4.10 3.92
CA VAL A 251 -2.41 -5.36 4.59
C VAL A 251 -1.23 -6.30 4.35
N VAL A 252 -0.50 -6.55 5.43
CA VAL A 252 0.63 -7.47 5.43
C VAL A 252 0.17 -8.84 5.94
N HIS A 253 -0.47 -9.60 5.06
CA HIS A 253 -0.88 -10.98 5.33
C HIS A 253 0.05 -12.03 4.74
N SER A 254 1.15 -11.60 4.10
CA SER A 254 2.17 -12.49 3.54
C SER A 254 3.03 -13.18 4.60
N HIS A 255 3.25 -12.53 5.75
CA HIS A 255 4.08 -13.02 6.84
C HIS A 255 3.76 -12.32 8.16
N ALA A 256 4.40 -12.75 9.25
CA ALA A 256 4.36 -12.10 10.55
C ALA A 256 5.76 -12.01 11.18
N SER A 257 5.96 -11.06 12.09
CA SER A 257 7.21 -10.93 12.84
C SER A 257 7.54 -12.20 13.65
N LYS A 258 8.83 -12.48 13.83
CA LYS A 258 9.32 -13.53 14.73
C LYS A 258 9.20 -13.16 16.22
N ASN A 259 8.79 -11.95 16.55
CA ASN A 259 8.54 -11.54 17.92
C ASN A 259 7.53 -12.46 18.63
N THR A 260 7.88 -12.94 19.83
CA THR A 260 7.05 -13.88 20.60
C THR A 260 6.34 -13.26 21.80
N GLU A 261 6.90 -12.25 22.45
CA GLU A 261 6.31 -11.65 23.67
C GLU A 261 5.22 -10.63 23.38
N ASP A 262 5.39 -9.91 22.27
CA ASP A 262 4.47 -8.88 21.78
C ASP A 262 3.92 -9.16 20.38
N GLY A 263 4.35 -10.26 19.74
CA GLY A 263 3.89 -10.70 18.43
C GLY A 263 3.13 -12.03 18.46
N LEU A 264 2.67 -12.44 17.27
CA LEU A 264 1.88 -13.66 17.07
C LEU A 264 2.71 -14.96 17.14
N ASN A 265 4.04 -14.85 17.03
CA ASN A 265 4.93 -16.01 16.98
C ASN A 265 4.89 -16.81 18.30
N ARG A 266 4.78 -18.14 18.19
CA ARG A 266 4.72 -19.05 19.35
C ARG A 266 3.68 -18.64 20.39
N PHE A 267 2.51 -18.20 19.93
CA PHE A 267 1.40 -17.80 20.79
C PHE A 267 1.06 -18.87 21.82
N ASP A 268 0.76 -20.09 21.40
CA ASP A 268 0.43 -21.21 22.29
C ASP A 268 1.67 -22.02 22.77
N GLY A 269 2.87 -21.48 22.51
CA GLY A 269 4.15 -22.13 22.76
C GLY A 269 4.64 -23.07 21.66
N SER A 270 3.79 -23.45 20.69
CA SER A 270 4.19 -24.23 19.53
C SER A 270 4.77 -23.36 18.41
N ASP A 271 5.47 -23.96 17.46
CA ASP A 271 5.90 -23.25 16.25
C ASP A 271 4.79 -23.13 15.19
N SER A 272 3.68 -23.87 15.32
CA SER A 272 2.74 -24.13 14.22
C SER A 272 1.30 -23.64 14.45
N CYS A 273 1.05 -22.87 15.52
CA CYS A 273 -0.29 -22.33 15.83
C CYS A 273 -0.92 -21.59 14.64
N PHE A 274 -0.39 -20.41 14.28
CA PHE A 274 -0.86 -19.64 13.13
C PHE A 274 -0.06 -19.90 11.84
N PHE A 275 1.03 -20.65 11.96
CA PHE A 275 2.08 -20.74 10.96
C PHE A 275 2.34 -22.19 10.57
N HIS A 276 2.99 -22.43 9.44
CA HIS A 276 3.60 -23.74 9.23
C HIS A 276 4.75 -23.95 10.21
N SER A 277 5.10 -25.20 10.53
CA SER A 277 6.38 -25.48 11.20
C SER A 277 7.55 -25.21 10.23
N PRO A 278 8.74 -24.80 10.73
CA PRO A 278 9.94 -24.70 9.91
C PRO A 278 10.28 -26.04 9.20
N PRO A 279 10.87 -26.02 8.00
CA PRO A 279 11.33 -24.83 7.27
C PRO A 279 10.22 -24.09 6.51
N ARG A 280 9.07 -24.72 6.20
CA ARG A 280 7.99 -24.09 5.42
C ARG A 280 7.43 -22.83 6.09
N GLY A 281 7.46 -22.79 7.42
CA GLY A 281 6.97 -21.67 8.23
C GLY A 281 7.91 -20.49 8.40
N GLU A 282 9.03 -20.43 7.69
CA GLU A 282 10.02 -19.36 7.84
C GLU A 282 10.40 -18.74 6.48
N HIS A 283 10.37 -17.41 6.42
CA HIS A 283 10.85 -16.65 5.27
C HIS A 283 12.30 -16.24 5.50
N SER A 284 13.24 -16.85 4.78
CA SER A 284 14.68 -16.72 5.05
C SER A 284 15.23 -15.30 4.85
N LEU A 285 14.81 -14.60 3.79
CA LEU A 285 15.29 -13.24 3.50
C LEU A 285 14.70 -12.18 4.44
N TRP A 286 13.48 -12.39 4.92
CA TRP A 286 12.77 -11.42 5.76
C TRP A 286 12.86 -11.77 7.24
N ASP A 287 13.54 -12.86 7.59
CA ASP A 287 13.62 -13.42 8.94
C ASP A 287 12.25 -13.47 9.67
N SER A 288 11.24 -14.01 8.98
CA SER A 288 9.82 -13.89 9.38
C SER A 288 9.10 -15.24 9.45
N ARG A 289 7.89 -15.27 10.00
CA ARG A 289 7.01 -16.45 10.04
C ARG A 289 5.99 -16.44 8.90
N LEU A 290 5.68 -17.61 8.34
CA LEU A 290 4.74 -17.79 7.23
C LEU A 290 3.46 -18.51 7.67
N PHE A 291 2.31 -17.90 7.36
CA PHE A 291 0.99 -18.39 7.75
C PHE A 291 0.69 -19.77 7.18
N ASN A 292 -0.08 -20.57 7.93
CA ASN A 292 -0.70 -21.78 7.40
C ASN A 292 -2.10 -21.44 6.89
N TYR A 293 -2.22 -21.03 5.63
CA TYR A 293 -3.47 -20.57 5.03
C TYR A 293 -4.54 -21.68 4.92
N SER A 294 -4.16 -22.97 4.97
CA SER A 294 -5.12 -24.08 5.03
C SER A 294 -5.81 -24.25 6.38
N SER A 295 -5.28 -23.64 7.45
CA SER A 295 -5.87 -23.72 8.80
C SER A 295 -7.15 -22.88 8.91
N TRP A 296 -8.21 -23.50 9.42
CA TRP A 296 -9.53 -22.87 9.56
C TRP A 296 -9.50 -21.61 10.42
N GLU A 297 -8.79 -21.64 11.55
CA GLU A 297 -8.73 -20.50 12.47
C GLU A 297 -7.72 -19.44 12.00
N VAL A 298 -6.73 -19.78 11.16
CA VAL A 298 -5.89 -18.79 10.46
C VAL A 298 -6.72 -18.06 9.40
N MET A 299 -7.52 -18.79 8.64
CA MET A 299 -8.46 -18.20 7.68
C MET A 299 -9.47 -17.28 8.37
N ARG A 300 -10.02 -17.71 9.52
CA ARG A 300 -10.89 -16.89 10.37
C ARG A 300 -10.20 -15.60 10.80
N PHE A 301 -8.98 -15.72 11.31
CA PHE A 301 -8.17 -14.60 11.77
C PHE A 301 -7.94 -13.57 10.66
N LEU A 302 -7.40 -14.00 9.50
CA LEU A 302 -7.05 -13.11 8.41
C LEU A 302 -8.28 -12.50 7.70
N LEU A 303 -9.34 -13.28 7.46
CA LEU A 303 -10.57 -12.74 6.86
C LEU A 303 -11.32 -11.81 7.81
N SER A 304 -11.30 -12.11 9.12
CA SER A 304 -11.87 -11.20 10.12
C SER A 304 -11.04 -9.93 10.28
N ASN A 305 -9.72 -10.00 10.05
CA ASN A 305 -8.86 -8.82 10.05
C ASN A 305 -9.24 -7.85 8.93
N LEU A 306 -9.49 -8.36 7.71
CA LEU A 306 -9.98 -7.53 6.61
C LEU A 306 -11.32 -6.88 6.96
N ARG A 307 -12.27 -7.64 7.51
CA ARG A 307 -13.57 -7.09 7.93
C ARG A 307 -13.44 -6.07 9.06
N TRP A 308 -12.54 -6.28 10.01
CA TRP A 308 -12.24 -5.36 11.10
C TRP A 308 -11.80 -4.00 10.57
N TRP A 309 -10.83 -3.96 9.65
CA TRP A 309 -10.37 -2.70 9.07
C TRP A 309 -11.44 -2.00 8.20
N MET A 310 -12.30 -2.76 7.53
CA MET A 310 -13.44 -2.20 6.79
C MET A 310 -14.52 -1.61 7.73
N GLU A 311 -14.86 -2.26 8.83
CA GLU A 311 -15.99 -1.84 9.67
C GLU A 311 -15.57 -0.84 10.76
N GLU A 312 -14.48 -1.14 11.48
CA GLU A 312 -14.07 -0.34 12.65
C GLU A 312 -13.45 1.00 12.24
N TYR A 313 -12.67 1.00 11.15
CA TYR A 313 -11.89 2.16 10.70
C TYR A 313 -12.37 2.74 9.37
N CYS A 314 -13.31 2.06 8.69
CA CYS A 314 -13.88 2.54 7.44
C CYS A 314 -12.87 2.72 6.29
N PHE A 315 -11.79 1.91 6.23
CA PHE A 315 -10.92 1.85 5.05
C PHE A 315 -11.67 1.41 3.80
N ASP A 316 -11.43 2.01 2.64
CA ASP A 316 -12.13 1.77 1.35
C ASP A 316 -11.57 0.60 0.55
N GLY A 317 -10.60 -0.10 1.12
CA GLY A 317 -9.95 -1.24 0.52
C GLY A 317 -8.52 -1.37 0.97
N PHE A 318 -7.74 -2.14 0.22
CA PHE A 318 -6.46 -2.64 0.68
C PHE A 318 -5.42 -2.72 -0.43
N ARG A 319 -4.16 -2.53 -0.07
CA ARG A 319 -3.03 -3.09 -0.80
C ARG A 319 -2.54 -4.33 -0.05
N PHE A 320 -2.49 -5.47 -0.72
CA PHE A 320 -1.93 -6.69 -0.16
C PHE A 320 -0.43 -6.73 -0.49
N ASP A 321 0.39 -6.70 0.55
CA ASP A 321 1.85 -6.62 0.43
C ASP A 321 2.51 -7.99 0.39
N GLY A 322 3.55 -8.12 -0.43
CA GLY A 322 4.28 -9.36 -0.61
C GLY A 322 3.46 -10.47 -1.27
N VAL A 323 2.56 -10.15 -2.21
CA VAL A 323 1.72 -11.15 -2.90
C VAL A 323 2.59 -12.15 -3.66
N THR A 324 3.70 -11.74 -4.27
CA THR A 324 4.66 -12.69 -4.88
C THR A 324 5.17 -13.72 -3.88
N SER A 325 5.42 -13.33 -2.63
CA SER A 325 5.85 -14.26 -1.57
C SER A 325 4.75 -15.25 -1.21
N MET A 326 3.49 -14.82 -1.25
CA MET A 326 2.34 -15.69 -1.03
C MET A 326 2.13 -16.67 -2.18
N LEU A 327 2.22 -16.22 -3.43
CA LEU A 327 1.84 -17.00 -4.60
C LEU A 327 2.73 -18.22 -4.85
N TYR A 328 4.00 -18.18 -4.40
CA TYR A 328 4.97 -19.22 -4.71
C TYR A 328 5.65 -19.76 -3.46
N HIS A 329 5.87 -21.07 -3.38
CA HIS A 329 6.62 -21.69 -2.30
C HIS A 329 8.10 -21.28 -2.25
N HIS A 330 8.65 -20.77 -3.35
CA HIS A 330 10.00 -20.17 -3.39
C HIS A 330 9.98 -18.66 -3.14
N HIS A 331 8.80 -18.05 -2.97
CA HIS A 331 8.59 -16.65 -2.63
C HIS A 331 9.17 -15.63 -3.63
N GLY A 332 9.42 -16.05 -4.88
CA GLY A 332 10.16 -15.26 -5.87
C GLY A 332 11.68 -15.15 -5.59
N ILE A 333 12.19 -15.76 -4.53
CA ILE A 333 13.60 -15.69 -4.14
C ILE A 333 14.46 -16.47 -5.14
N GLY A 334 15.50 -15.82 -5.67
CA GLY A 334 16.42 -16.44 -6.64
C GLY A 334 15.75 -16.93 -7.92
N SER A 335 14.52 -16.46 -8.20
CA SER A 335 13.71 -16.88 -9.34
C SER A 335 13.46 -15.69 -10.26
N GLY A 336 13.69 -15.86 -11.56
CA GLY A 336 13.32 -14.87 -12.58
C GLY A 336 11.95 -15.18 -13.16
N PHE A 337 11.25 -14.14 -13.61
CA PHE A 337 9.99 -14.25 -14.32
C PHE A 337 10.18 -13.70 -15.74
N SER A 338 10.38 -14.60 -16.70
CA SER A 338 10.60 -14.25 -18.11
C SER A 338 9.31 -13.90 -18.85
N GLY A 339 8.16 -14.31 -18.29
CA GLY A 339 6.87 -14.24 -18.96
C GLY A 339 6.46 -15.56 -19.60
N ASP A 340 7.27 -16.63 -19.50
CA ASP A 340 6.83 -17.99 -19.80
C ASP A 340 5.79 -18.44 -18.76
N TYR A 341 4.63 -18.92 -19.22
CA TYR A 341 3.52 -19.23 -18.33
C TYR A 341 3.84 -20.44 -17.44
N SER A 342 4.80 -21.28 -17.82
CA SER A 342 5.25 -22.40 -16.99
C SER A 342 5.80 -21.96 -15.63
N GLU A 343 6.27 -20.71 -15.52
CA GLU A 343 6.77 -20.12 -14.27
C GLU A 343 5.63 -19.77 -13.30
N TYR A 344 4.41 -19.52 -13.80
CA TYR A 344 3.26 -19.04 -13.03
C TYR A 344 2.25 -20.15 -12.67
N PHE A 345 2.40 -21.34 -13.24
CA PHE A 345 1.52 -22.48 -13.03
C PHE A 345 2.34 -23.74 -12.79
N GLY A 346 1.92 -24.57 -11.84
CA GLY A 346 2.59 -25.81 -11.49
C GLY A 346 2.69 -26.00 -9.98
N LEU A 347 3.54 -26.94 -9.56
CA LEU A 347 3.71 -27.32 -8.15
C LEU A 347 4.42 -26.25 -7.31
N GLN A 348 5.03 -25.26 -7.94
CA GLN A 348 5.67 -24.14 -7.27
C GLN A 348 4.66 -23.13 -6.69
N VAL A 349 3.42 -23.13 -7.19
CA VAL A 349 2.36 -22.22 -6.74
C VAL A 349 1.79 -22.72 -5.42
N ASP A 350 1.71 -21.83 -4.43
CA ASP A 350 1.03 -22.14 -3.17
C ASP A 350 -0.49 -22.00 -3.35
N GLU A 351 -1.17 -23.13 -3.53
CA GLU A 351 -2.64 -23.12 -3.70
C GLU A 351 -3.39 -22.76 -2.42
N GLU A 352 -2.78 -22.92 -1.24
CA GLU A 352 -3.41 -22.57 0.03
C GLU A 352 -3.54 -21.05 0.16
N SER A 353 -2.45 -20.33 -0.12
CA SER A 353 -2.45 -18.87 -0.13
C SER A 353 -3.34 -18.31 -1.26
N LEU A 354 -3.31 -18.94 -2.43
CA LEU A 354 -4.10 -18.54 -3.59
C LEU A 354 -5.60 -18.63 -3.27
N VAL A 355 -6.06 -19.72 -2.67
CA VAL A 355 -7.47 -19.87 -2.26
C VAL A 355 -7.84 -18.85 -1.18
N TYR A 356 -6.93 -18.53 -0.25
CA TYR A 356 -7.14 -17.44 0.71
C TYR A 356 -7.34 -16.10 0.01
N LEU A 357 -6.50 -15.74 -0.98
CA LEU A 357 -6.63 -14.50 -1.73
C LEU A 357 -7.93 -14.43 -2.55
N MET A 358 -8.32 -15.54 -3.21
CA MET A 358 -9.61 -15.63 -3.91
C MET A 358 -10.79 -15.44 -2.96
N LEU A 359 -10.76 -16.08 -1.78
CA LEU A 359 -11.79 -15.93 -0.75
C LEU A 359 -11.85 -14.48 -0.23
N ALA A 360 -10.70 -13.89 0.08
CA ALA A 360 -10.60 -12.52 0.55
C ALA A 360 -11.22 -11.55 -0.46
N ASN A 361 -10.82 -11.60 -1.72
CA ASN A 361 -11.37 -10.74 -2.76
C ASN A 361 -12.86 -11.02 -3.03
N HIS A 362 -13.28 -12.29 -3.08
CA HIS A 362 -14.70 -12.63 -3.26
C HIS A 362 -15.58 -12.04 -2.14
N ILE A 363 -15.16 -12.22 -0.88
CA ILE A 363 -15.90 -11.76 0.29
C ILE A 363 -15.91 -10.23 0.35
N LEU A 364 -14.76 -9.58 0.15
CA LEU A 364 -14.66 -8.11 0.16
C LEU A 364 -15.57 -7.48 -0.88
N HIS A 365 -15.53 -7.93 -2.13
CA HIS A 365 -16.37 -7.36 -3.19
C HIS A 365 -17.85 -7.74 -3.07
N THR A 366 -18.17 -8.87 -2.40
CA THR A 366 -19.57 -9.23 -2.14
C THR A 366 -20.19 -8.36 -1.05
N LEU A 367 -19.42 -8.07 0.01
CA LEU A 367 -19.88 -7.24 1.14
C LEU A 367 -19.77 -5.74 0.84
N TYR A 368 -18.75 -5.34 0.08
CA TYR A 368 -18.40 -3.97 -0.22
C TYR A 368 -18.10 -3.84 -1.73
N PRO A 369 -19.13 -3.64 -2.56
CA PRO A 369 -18.96 -3.61 -4.02
C PRO A 369 -18.00 -2.54 -4.54
N ASP A 370 -17.87 -1.43 -3.80
CA ASP A 370 -16.98 -0.31 -4.10
C ASP A 370 -15.57 -0.48 -3.49
N CYS A 371 -15.29 -1.60 -2.81
CA CYS A 371 -13.96 -1.92 -2.31
C CYS A 371 -12.92 -1.91 -3.43
N ILE A 372 -11.69 -1.56 -3.07
CA ILE A 372 -10.54 -1.54 -3.97
C ILE A 372 -9.47 -2.44 -3.41
N THR A 373 -9.05 -3.46 -4.17
CA THR A 373 -7.91 -4.30 -3.76
C THR A 373 -6.76 -4.21 -4.75
N VAL A 374 -5.57 -3.89 -4.23
CA VAL A 374 -4.32 -3.76 -5.01
C VAL A 374 -3.36 -4.87 -4.60
N ALA A 375 -2.78 -5.58 -5.56
CA ALA A 375 -1.73 -6.56 -5.31
C ALA A 375 -0.34 -5.98 -5.53
N GLU A 376 0.52 -6.09 -4.51
CA GLU A 376 1.96 -5.92 -4.66
C GLU A 376 2.58 -7.25 -5.15
N ASP A 377 2.59 -7.41 -6.48
CA ASP A 377 3.16 -8.58 -7.14
C ASP A 377 4.17 -8.16 -8.23
N VAL A 378 5.42 -8.55 -8.03
CA VAL A 378 6.51 -8.31 -8.99
C VAL A 378 6.53 -9.36 -10.10
N SER A 379 6.03 -10.59 -9.87
CA SER A 379 6.10 -11.65 -10.87
C SER A 379 5.29 -11.33 -12.11
N GLY A 380 4.10 -10.74 -11.93
CA GLY A 380 3.15 -10.48 -12.99
C GLY A 380 2.29 -11.67 -13.33
N MET A 381 1.81 -12.36 -12.30
CA MET A 381 0.91 -13.50 -12.44
C MET A 381 -0.30 -13.18 -13.34
N PRO A 382 -0.53 -13.95 -14.42
CA PRO A 382 -1.71 -13.79 -15.26
C PRO A 382 -3.01 -14.01 -14.49
N ALA A 383 -4.04 -13.23 -14.81
CA ALA A 383 -5.37 -13.27 -14.19
C ALA A 383 -5.39 -12.90 -12.69
N LEU A 384 -4.31 -12.32 -12.16
CA LEU A 384 -4.26 -11.78 -10.80
C LEU A 384 -5.34 -10.72 -10.60
N CYS A 385 -5.53 -9.85 -11.60
CA CYS A 385 -6.48 -8.73 -11.53
C CYS A 385 -7.77 -8.97 -12.33
N ARG A 386 -8.21 -10.23 -12.41
CA ARG A 386 -9.49 -10.62 -13.01
C ARG A 386 -10.43 -11.13 -11.95
N GLY A 387 -11.73 -10.98 -12.20
CA GLY A 387 -12.80 -11.44 -11.31
C GLY A 387 -12.66 -12.92 -10.98
N VAL A 388 -13.04 -13.28 -9.75
CA VAL A 388 -12.93 -14.66 -9.25
C VAL A 388 -13.85 -15.60 -10.04
N GLU A 389 -15.01 -15.12 -10.45
CA GLU A 389 -15.98 -15.78 -11.32
C GLU A 389 -15.44 -16.04 -12.74
N GLU A 390 -14.42 -15.30 -13.18
CA GLU A 390 -13.70 -15.54 -14.43
C GLU A 390 -12.52 -16.49 -14.26
N GLY A 391 -12.28 -16.98 -13.04
CA GLY A 391 -11.12 -17.81 -12.67
C GLY A 391 -9.88 -17.02 -12.28
N GLY A 392 -9.98 -15.69 -12.09
CA GLY A 392 -8.90 -14.85 -11.58
C GLY A 392 -8.79 -14.87 -10.05
N LEU A 393 -7.87 -14.04 -9.52
CA LEU A 393 -7.67 -13.89 -8.06
C LEU A 393 -8.51 -12.77 -7.43
N GLY A 394 -9.18 -11.97 -8.24
CA GLY A 394 -10.15 -10.97 -7.79
C GLY A 394 -9.58 -9.62 -7.37
N PHE A 395 -8.28 -9.36 -7.59
CA PHE A 395 -7.74 -8.03 -7.35
C PHE A 395 -8.26 -7.03 -8.39
N ASP A 396 -8.43 -5.78 -7.98
CA ASP A 396 -8.77 -4.70 -8.92
C ASP A 396 -7.55 -4.24 -9.71
N TYR A 397 -6.41 -4.08 -9.02
CA TYR A 397 -5.17 -3.57 -9.62
C TYR A 397 -3.95 -4.37 -9.15
N ARG A 398 -2.87 -4.28 -9.91
CA ARG A 398 -1.51 -4.59 -9.44
C ARG A 398 -0.60 -3.37 -9.55
N LEU A 399 0.50 -3.38 -8.79
CA LEU A 399 1.56 -2.38 -8.96
C LEU A 399 2.41 -2.66 -10.21
N ALA A 400 2.73 -1.62 -10.98
CA ALA A 400 3.62 -1.69 -12.15
C ALA A 400 5.10 -1.56 -11.73
N MET A 401 5.59 -2.54 -10.97
CA MET A 401 6.86 -2.46 -10.23
C MET A 401 8.12 -2.38 -11.10
N ALA A 402 8.04 -2.71 -12.39
CA ALA A 402 9.19 -2.61 -13.32
C ALA A 402 9.48 -1.16 -13.79
N ILE A 403 8.54 -0.22 -13.62
CA ILE A 403 8.70 1.16 -14.11
C ILE A 403 9.80 1.92 -13.33
N PRO A 404 9.82 1.92 -11.98
CA PRO A 404 10.90 2.56 -11.22
C PRO A 404 12.28 2.03 -11.58
N ASP A 405 12.44 0.70 -11.67
CA ASP A 405 13.72 0.07 -12.03
C ASP A 405 14.25 0.58 -13.36
N LYS A 406 13.36 0.81 -14.33
CA LYS A 406 13.73 1.37 -15.62
C LYS A 406 14.24 2.80 -15.50
N TRP A 407 13.59 3.64 -14.72
CA TRP A 407 14.07 5.01 -14.52
C TRP A 407 15.41 5.05 -13.78
N ILE A 408 15.59 4.22 -12.75
CA ILE A 408 16.87 4.09 -12.05
C ILE A 408 17.97 3.62 -13.01
N GLN A 409 17.70 2.56 -13.79
CA GLN A 409 18.65 2.04 -14.78
C GLN A 409 19.10 3.16 -15.72
N ILE A 410 18.15 3.88 -16.31
CA ILE A 410 18.41 4.96 -17.26
C ILE A 410 19.23 6.08 -16.62
N LEU A 411 18.87 6.53 -15.41
CA LEU A 411 19.55 7.63 -14.73
C LEU A 411 20.94 7.25 -14.19
N LYS A 412 21.15 5.98 -13.88
CA LYS A 412 22.40 5.47 -13.29
C LYS A 412 23.41 5.05 -14.34
N GLU A 413 22.96 4.45 -15.44
CA GLU A 413 23.83 3.73 -16.38
C GLU A 413 24.00 4.45 -17.72
N LEU A 414 23.09 5.35 -18.10
CA LEU A 414 23.06 5.95 -19.43
C LEU A 414 23.21 7.47 -19.37
N LYS A 415 23.81 8.03 -20.42
CA LYS A 415 23.73 9.48 -20.70
C LYS A 415 22.43 9.78 -21.42
N ASP A 416 21.97 11.02 -21.35
CA ASP A 416 20.71 11.47 -21.96
C ASP A 416 20.61 11.14 -23.45
N GLU A 417 21.71 11.30 -24.19
CA GLU A 417 21.78 10.98 -25.62
C GLU A 417 21.64 9.49 -25.96
N ASP A 418 21.84 8.61 -24.98
CA ASP A 418 21.78 7.16 -25.12
C ASP A 418 20.40 6.59 -24.69
N TRP A 419 19.44 7.45 -24.32
CA TRP A 419 18.11 7.02 -23.89
C TRP A 419 17.30 6.47 -25.07
N ASP A 420 16.99 5.18 -25.03
CA ASP A 420 16.12 4.53 -26.02
C ASP A 420 14.64 4.77 -25.71
N MET A 421 14.02 5.69 -26.46
CA MET A 421 12.59 6.00 -26.35
C MET A 421 11.69 4.79 -26.61
N GLY A 422 12.09 3.88 -27.51
CA GLY A 422 11.36 2.64 -27.76
C GLY A 422 11.37 1.74 -26.53
N ASN A 423 12.50 1.64 -25.83
CA ASN A 423 12.62 0.88 -24.59
C ASN A 423 11.80 1.48 -23.44
N ILE A 424 11.80 2.80 -23.29
CA ILE A 424 10.97 3.51 -22.30
C ILE A 424 9.48 3.25 -22.56
N VAL A 425 9.03 3.51 -23.80
CA VAL A 425 7.62 3.29 -24.18
C VAL A 425 7.24 1.82 -24.02
N HIS A 426 8.11 0.89 -24.42
CA HIS A 426 7.89 -0.53 -24.20
C HIS A 426 7.70 -0.83 -22.72
N THR A 427 8.56 -0.32 -21.83
CA THR A 427 8.44 -0.59 -20.39
C THR A 427 7.14 -0.04 -19.80
N LEU A 428 6.76 1.19 -20.17
CA LEU A 428 5.53 1.81 -19.69
C LEU A 428 4.27 1.09 -20.20
N THR A 429 4.32 0.49 -21.40
CA THR A 429 3.14 -0.11 -22.05
C THR A 429 3.13 -1.64 -22.05
N ASN A 430 4.21 -2.31 -21.64
CA ASN A 430 4.32 -3.77 -21.57
C ASN A 430 3.56 -4.32 -20.36
N ARG A 431 2.25 -4.36 -20.49
CA ARG A 431 1.32 -4.78 -19.44
C ARG A 431 0.16 -5.57 -20.04
N ARG A 432 -0.52 -6.35 -19.21
CA ARG A 432 -1.60 -7.23 -19.65
C ARG A 432 -2.87 -6.43 -19.97
N TYR A 433 -3.36 -6.57 -21.20
CA TYR A 433 -4.62 -5.95 -21.58
C TYR A 433 -5.79 -6.56 -20.80
N GLY A 434 -6.62 -5.70 -20.19
CA GLY A 434 -7.77 -6.12 -19.38
C GLY A 434 -7.44 -6.39 -17.90
N GLU A 435 -6.20 -6.21 -17.48
CA GLU A 435 -5.80 -6.22 -16.06
C GLU A 435 -5.24 -4.85 -15.72
N LYS A 436 -5.84 -4.17 -14.73
CA LYS A 436 -5.49 -2.78 -14.42
C LYS A 436 -4.18 -2.72 -13.62
N CYS A 437 -3.34 -1.73 -13.90
CA CYS A 437 -2.12 -1.48 -13.15
C CYS A 437 -2.08 -0.06 -12.56
N ILE A 438 -1.53 0.07 -11.36
CA ILE A 438 -1.11 1.36 -10.78
C ILE A 438 0.33 1.62 -11.18
N ALA A 439 0.57 2.71 -11.90
CA ALA A 439 1.90 3.14 -12.31
C ALA A 439 2.48 4.20 -11.37
N TYR A 440 3.79 4.17 -11.17
CA TYR A 440 4.53 5.13 -10.37
C TYR A 440 5.98 5.18 -10.86
N ALA A 441 6.59 6.35 -10.76
CA ALA A 441 7.94 6.58 -11.28
C ALA A 441 9.03 6.18 -10.27
N GLU A 442 8.70 6.23 -8.99
CA GLU A 442 9.51 5.87 -7.83
C GLU A 442 8.56 5.58 -6.65
N SER A 443 8.93 4.69 -5.74
CA SER A 443 8.14 4.34 -4.55
C SER A 443 8.90 4.61 -3.24
N HIS A 444 8.32 4.15 -2.14
CA HIS A 444 8.95 4.13 -0.84
C HIS A 444 10.27 3.32 -0.81
N ASP A 445 10.44 2.29 -1.65
CA ASP A 445 11.68 1.50 -1.72
C ASP A 445 12.87 2.33 -2.21
N GLN A 446 12.70 3.08 -3.30
CA GLN A 446 13.74 3.98 -3.82
C GLN A 446 13.99 5.19 -2.92
N ALA A 447 13.03 5.51 -2.04
CA ALA A 447 13.22 6.56 -1.05
C ALA A 447 14.13 6.12 0.11
N LEU A 448 14.32 4.81 0.36
CA LEU A 448 15.11 4.31 1.49
C LEU A 448 16.63 4.51 1.31
N VAL A 449 17.34 4.52 2.44
CA VAL A 449 18.81 4.54 2.46
C VAL A 449 19.39 3.37 1.67
N GLY A 450 20.31 3.67 0.76
CA GLY A 450 20.90 2.69 -0.15
C GLY A 450 20.49 2.89 -1.61
N ASP A 451 19.45 3.68 -1.87
CA ASP A 451 19.12 4.21 -3.19
C ASP A 451 19.01 5.75 -3.15
N LYS A 452 18.59 6.37 -4.25
CA LYS A 452 18.31 7.81 -4.36
C LYS A 452 16.92 8.02 -4.96
N SER A 453 16.23 9.07 -4.52
CA SER A 453 15.03 9.56 -5.21
C SER A 453 15.36 10.01 -6.63
N LEU A 454 14.37 10.10 -7.52
CA LEU A 454 14.54 10.63 -8.88
C LEU A 454 15.15 12.03 -8.85
N ALA A 455 14.67 12.89 -7.94
CA ALA A 455 15.21 14.23 -7.76
C ALA A 455 16.70 14.21 -7.40
N PHE A 456 17.11 13.31 -6.50
CA PHE A 456 18.50 13.21 -6.06
C PHE A 456 19.40 12.49 -7.08
N TRP A 457 18.87 11.58 -7.89
CA TRP A 457 19.56 11.06 -9.09
C TRP A 457 19.83 12.17 -10.12
N LEU A 458 18.88 13.08 -10.29
CA LEU A 458 18.94 14.13 -11.31
C LEU A 458 19.79 15.33 -10.93
N MET A 459 19.78 15.74 -9.66
CA MET A 459 20.35 17.01 -9.19
C MET A 459 21.43 16.84 -8.12
N ASP A 460 21.49 15.69 -7.46
CA ASP A 460 22.45 15.35 -6.40
C ASP A 460 22.64 16.51 -5.40
N LYS A 461 23.87 16.80 -4.98
CA LYS A 461 24.18 17.85 -4.00
C LYS A 461 23.88 19.28 -4.46
N GLU A 462 23.67 19.54 -5.77
CA GLU A 462 23.29 20.89 -6.21
C GLU A 462 21.92 21.30 -5.66
N MET A 463 21.09 20.32 -5.25
CA MET A 463 19.82 20.61 -4.56
C MET A 463 20.00 21.48 -3.32
N TYR A 464 21.12 21.34 -2.60
CA TYR A 464 21.36 22.06 -1.34
C TYR A 464 21.74 23.54 -1.53
N THR A 465 22.25 23.92 -2.70
CA THR A 465 22.82 25.27 -2.94
C THR A 465 22.13 26.02 -4.08
N ASN A 466 21.47 25.32 -5.00
CA ASN A 466 21.00 25.88 -6.27
C ASN A 466 19.46 25.82 -6.45
N MET A 467 18.73 25.40 -5.41
CA MET A 467 17.26 25.39 -5.40
C MET A 467 16.63 26.75 -5.09
N SER A 468 17.41 27.82 -4.88
CA SER A 468 16.87 29.18 -4.73
C SER A 468 16.46 29.78 -6.08
N SER A 469 15.29 30.39 -6.14
CA SER A 469 14.79 31.17 -7.27
C SER A 469 15.44 32.56 -7.37
N LEU A 470 16.15 33.00 -6.33
CA LEU A 470 16.87 34.29 -6.29
C LEU A 470 18.21 34.27 -7.03
N ILE A 471 18.70 33.09 -7.39
CA ILE A 471 19.92 32.90 -8.17
C ILE A 471 19.59 32.28 -9.53
N ALA A 472 20.48 32.51 -10.49
CA ALA A 472 20.37 31.90 -11.81
C ALA A 472 20.34 30.37 -11.69
N MET A 473 19.42 29.74 -12.41
CA MET A 473 19.28 28.28 -12.43
C MET A 473 20.48 27.68 -13.14
N THR A 474 21.18 26.74 -12.50
CA THR A 474 22.28 26.02 -13.17
C THR A 474 21.71 25.07 -14.22
N PRO A 475 22.47 24.70 -15.25
CA PRO A 475 22.04 23.69 -16.22
C PRO A 475 21.65 22.34 -15.59
N VAL A 476 22.28 21.98 -14.46
CA VAL A 476 21.97 20.75 -13.71
C VAL A 476 20.59 20.84 -13.04
N ILE A 477 20.31 21.94 -12.34
CA ILE A 477 18.99 22.15 -11.72
C ILE A 477 17.89 22.29 -12.77
N ASP A 478 18.15 22.99 -13.88
CA ASP A 478 17.19 23.11 -14.98
C ASP A 478 16.86 21.73 -15.56
N ARG A 479 17.88 20.95 -15.94
CA ARG A 479 17.73 19.57 -16.41
C ARG A 479 16.94 18.73 -15.41
N GLY A 480 17.29 18.81 -14.13
CA GLY A 480 16.65 18.01 -13.09
C GLY A 480 15.19 18.34 -12.88
N ILE A 481 14.82 19.63 -12.84
CA ILE A 481 13.43 20.06 -12.74
C ILE A 481 12.62 19.62 -13.96
N GLN A 482 13.17 19.78 -15.18
CA GLN A 482 12.45 19.37 -16.39
C GLN A 482 12.25 17.84 -16.45
N LEU A 483 13.31 17.06 -16.26
CA LEU A 483 13.23 15.60 -16.34
C LEU A 483 12.37 15.00 -15.22
N HIS A 484 12.38 15.57 -14.01
CA HIS A 484 11.51 15.12 -12.94
C HIS A 484 10.02 15.22 -13.34
N LYS A 485 9.61 16.37 -13.89
CA LYS A 485 8.24 16.57 -14.40
C LYS A 485 7.91 15.62 -15.55
N MET A 486 8.83 15.47 -16.52
CA MET A 486 8.61 14.65 -17.72
C MET A 486 8.50 13.16 -17.38
N ILE A 487 9.39 12.63 -16.55
CA ILE A 487 9.36 11.22 -16.10
C ILE A 487 8.03 10.91 -15.42
N ARG A 488 7.56 11.80 -14.53
CA ARG A 488 6.30 11.62 -13.82
C ARG A 488 5.10 11.71 -14.75
N LEU A 489 5.06 12.68 -15.65
CA LEU A 489 3.96 12.82 -16.63
C LEU A 489 3.92 11.65 -17.63
N LEU A 490 5.07 11.17 -18.12
CA LEU A 490 5.12 9.99 -18.99
C LEU A 490 4.62 8.73 -18.27
N THR A 491 5.03 8.55 -17.02
CA THR A 491 4.58 7.42 -16.19
C THR A 491 3.08 7.50 -15.93
N HIS A 492 2.57 8.68 -15.58
CA HIS A 492 1.16 8.95 -15.33
C HIS A 492 0.28 8.82 -16.59
N GLY A 493 0.80 9.20 -17.75
CA GLY A 493 0.07 9.19 -19.02
C GLY A 493 0.07 7.85 -19.77
N LEU A 494 1.11 7.03 -19.58
CA LEU A 494 1.32 5.79 -20.35
C LEU A 494 1.42 4.52 -19.52
N GLY A 495 1.77 4.61 -18.24
CA GLY A 495 2.13 3.43 -17.43
C GLY A 495 0.95 2.62 -16.90
N GLY A 496 -0.21 3.25 -16.72
CA GLY A 496 -1.20 2.84 -15.72
C GLY A 496 -2.67 3.02 -16.14
N GLU A 497 -3.56 2.33 -15.41
CA GLU A 497 -4.97 2.72 -15.22
C GLU A 497 -5.18 3.44 -13.87
N GLY A 498 -4.10 3.62 -13.11
CA GLY A 498 -4.01 4.47 -11.95
C GLY A 498 -2.58 4.98 -11.79
N TYR A 499 -2.41 6.00 -10.96
CA TYR A 499 -1.13 6.61 -10.64
C TYR A 499 -0.87 6.57 -9.13
N LEU A 500 0.38 6.38 -8.72
CA LEU A 500 0.81 6.46 -7.33
C LEU A 500 2.02 7.39 -7.18
N ASN A 501 2.05 8.10 -6.05
CA ASN A 501 3.17 8.93 -5.63
C ASN A 501 3.44 8.74 -4.13
N PHE A 502 4.70 8.53 -3.77
CA PHE A 502 5.12 8.46 -2.37
C PHE A 502 5.38 9.84 -1.77
N ILE A 503 4.91 10.06 -0.53
CA ILE A 503 4.97 11.33 0.22
C ILE A 503 6.33 12.03 0.09
N GLY A 504 6.34 13.24 -0.47
CA GLY A 504 7.52 14.07 -0.67
C GLY A 504 8.06 14.06 -2.11
N ASN A 505 7.88 12.96 -2.85
CA ASN A 505 8.40 12.85 -4.21
C ASN A 505 7.66 13.79 -5.17
N GLU A 506 6.46 14.25 -4.83
CA GLU A 506 5.68 15.17 -5.65
C GLU A 506 6.37 16.51 -5.90
N PHE A 507 7.22 16.93 -4.97
CA PHE A 507 7.97 18.17 -5.06
C PHE A 507 9.47 17.95 -5.20
N GLY A 508 9.91 16.72 -5.47
CA GLY A 508 11.32 16.37 -5.56
C GLY A 508 12.05 16.55 -4.24
N HIS A 509 11.52 15.96 -3.17
CA HIS A 509 12.17 15.99 -1.85
C HIS A 509 13.64 15.54 -1.94
N PRO A 510 14.59 16.29 -1.34
CA PRO A 510 16.02 15.95 -1.39
C PRO A 510 16.35 14.74 -0.49
N GLU A 511 17.62 14.35 -0.46
CA GLU A 511 18.14 13.31 0.45
C GLU A 511 17.48 11.94 0.22
N TRP A 512 17.30 11.17 1.30
CA TRP A 512 16.69 9.85 1.37
C TRP A 512 15.96 9.71 2.72
N LEU A 513 15.20 8.63 2.86
CA LEU A 513 14.51 8.20 4.06
C LEU A 513 15.37 7.15 4.78
N ASP A 514 15.65 7.36 6.07
CA ASP A 514 16.30 6.35 6.91
C ASP A 514 15.66 6.35 8.28
N PHE A 515 15.24 5.17 8.73
CA PHE A 515 14.60 5.00 10.02
C PHE A 515 15.64 4.83 11.14
N PRO A 516 15.30 5.18 12.38
CA PRO A 516 16.15 4.94 13.54
C PRO A 516 16.55 3.46 13.66
N ARG A 517 17.86 3.20 13.63
CA ARG A 517 18.45 1.87 13.79
C ARG A 517 19.87 1.99 14.36
N GLU A 518 20.46 0.86 14.75
CA GLU A 518 21.81 0.86 15.32
C GLU A 518 22.83 1.51 14.37
N GLY A 519 22.76 1.20 13.07
CA GLY A 519 23.67 1.72 12.05
C GLY A 519 23.63 3.22 11.80
N ASN A 520 22.66 3.96 12.37
CA ASN A 520 22.60 5.43 12.30
C ASN A 520 22.43 6.08 13.69
N ASN A 521 22.81 5.38 14.77
CA ASN A 521 22.70 5.83 16.15
C ASN A 521 21.27 6.21 16.57
N GLN A 522 20.27 5.44 16.12
CA GLN A 522 18.84 5.69 16.40
C GLN A 522 18.39 7.08 15.94
N SER A 523 18.96 7.58 14.83
CA SER A 523 18.68 8.91 14.33
C SER A 523 17.30 8.99 13.66
N TYR A 524 16.53 10.00 14.05
CA TYR A 524 15.28 10.40 13.37
C TYR A 524 15.51 11.49 12.32
N HIS A 525 16.77 11.90 12.06
CA HIS A 525 17.06 13.02 11.17
C HIS A 525 16.56 12.80 9.75
N TYR A 526 16.58 11.58 9.23
CA TYR A 526 16.06 11.24 7.90
C TYR A 526 14.68 10.62 7.94
N ALA A 527 14.12 10.31 9.11
CA ALA A 527 12.78 9.75 9.28
C ALA A 527 11.71 10.85 9.33
N ARG A 528 11.72 11.75 8.35
CA ARG A 528 10.91 12.98 8.31
C ARG A 528 10.66 13.45 6.87
N ARG A 529 9.78 14.43 6.71
CA ARG A 529 9.49 15.09 5.43
C ARG A 529 9.58 16.60 5.54
N GLN A 530 10.48 17.19 4.75
CA GLN A 530 10.85 18.60 4.80
C GLN A 530 9.81 19.50 4.10
N PHE A 531 8.55 19.47 4.52
CA PHE A 531 7.49 20.30 3.93
C PHE A 531 7.74 21.81 4.06
N ASN A 532 8.59 22.22 5.01
CA ASN A 532 9.10 23.58 5.13
C ASN A 532 9.83 24.08 3.86
N LEU A 533 10.31 23.18 2.99
CA LEU A 533 10.88 23.53 1.68
C LEU A 533 9.82 24.09 0.71
N LEU A 534 8.56 23.71 0.88
CA LEU A 534 7.43 24.25 0.11
C LEU A 534 6.95 25.59 0.67
N ASP A 535 7.01 25.74 1.99
CA ASP A 535 6.55 26.95 2.68
C ASP A 535 7.54 28.13 2.52
N THR A 536 8.68 27.90 1.88
CA THR A 536 9.71 28.92 1.61
C THR A 536 9.59 29.42 0.17
N ASP A 537 8.96 30.59 -0.03
CA ASP A 537 8.59 31.15 -1.35
C ASP A 537 9.72 31.23 -2.38
N HIS A 538 10.97 31.40 -1.91
CA HIS A 538 12.12 31.56 -2.80
C HIS A 538 12.80 30.23 -3.17
N LEU A 539 12.25 29.08 -2.79
CA LEU A 539 12.77 27.78 -3.21
C LEU A 539 11.96 27.20 -4.38
N ARG A 540 12.65 26.47 -5.26
CA ARG A 540 12.11 25.91 -6.51
C ARG A 540 11.25 24.66 -6.33
N TYR A 541 11.18 24.08 -5.13
CA TYR A 541 10.34 22.89 -4.85
C TYR A 541 8.85 23.14 -5.10
N SER A 542 8.38 24.37 -4.86
CA SER A 542 7.01 24.81 -5.17
C SER A 542 6.65 24.69 -6.66
N GLN A 543 7.65 24.74 -7.55
CA GLN A 543 7.47 24.60 -8.99
C GLN A 543 7.14 23.15 -9.39
N LEU A 544 7.81 22.18 -8.77
CA LEU A 544 7.52 20.75 -8.94
C LEU A 544 6.17 20.39 -8.30
N TYR A 545 5.89 20.92 -7.12
CA TYR A 545 4.58 20.77 -6.45
C TYR A 545 3.43 21.31 -7.32
N ALA A 546 3.59 22.49 -7.91
CA ALA A 546 2.58 23.09 -8.78
C ALA A 546 2.33 22.23 -10.04
N PHE A 547 3.39 21.68 -10.64
CA PHE A 547 3.25 20.80 -11.79
C PHE A 547 2.52 19.51 -11.42
N ASP A 548 2.84 18.90 -10.29
CA ASP A 548 2.16 17.68 -9.83
C ASP A 548 0.67 17.91 -9.61
N ARG A 549 0.34 19.00 -8.91
CA ARG A 549 -1.04 19.43 -8.70
C ARG A 549 -1.80 19.55 -10.00
N ASP A 550 -1.22 20.26 -10.97
CA ASP A 550 -1.89 20.59 -12.21
C ASP A 550 -1.89 19.37 -13.16
N MET A 551 -0.93 18.45 -13.06
CA MET A 551 -0.96 17.12 -13.69
C MET A 551 -2.18 16.30 -13.22
N ASN A 552 -2.38 16.15 -11.90
CA ASN A 552 -3.50 15.40 -11.33
C ASN A 552 -4.86 16.05 -11.65
N ARG A 553 -4.96 17.38 -11.58
CA ARG A 553 -6.19 18.11 -11.95
C ARG A 553 -6.51 18.01 -13.43
N THR A 554 -5.49 17.97 -14.28
CA THR A 554 -5.67 17.74 -15.71
C THR A 554 -6.17 16.32 -15.94
N GLU A 555 -5.68 15.32 -15.21
CA GLU A 555 -6.25 13.96 -15.30
C GLU A 555 -7.67 13.89 -14.78
N ASP A 556 -8.00 14.54 -13.67
CA ASP A 556 -9.37 14.59 -13.15
C ASP A 556 -10.37 15.16 -14.18
N LYS A 557 -9.91 16.14 -14.97
CA LYS A 557 -10.71 16.79 -16.01
C LYS A 557 -10.85 15.97 -17.29
N TYR A 558 -9.81 15.25 -17.70
CA TYR A 558 -9.74 14.57 -19.01
C TYR A 558 -9.81 13.04 -18.95
N GLY A 559 -9.59 12.45 -17.78
CA GLY A 559 -9.82 11.04 -17.48
C GLY A 559 -8.96 10.04 -18.25
N TRP A 560 -7.70 10.34 -18.54
CA TRP A 560 -6.88 9.46 -19.38
C TRP A 560 -6.47 8.15 -18.71
N LEU A 561 -6.39 8.09 -17.37
CA LEU A 561 -6.09 6.83 -16.68
C LEU A 561 -7.23 5.81 -16.83
N ALA A 562 -8.48 6.26 -16.97
CA ALA A 562 -9.62 5.40 -17.22
C ALA A 562 -9.83 5.08 -18.72
N ALA A 563 -9.08 5.74 -19.60
CA ALA A 563 -9.19 5.54 -21.04
C ALA A 563 -8.52 4.23 -21.48
N PRO A 564 -8.93 3.65 -22.63
CA PRO A 564 -8.23 2.51 -23.20
C PRO A 564 -6.74 2.80 -23.46
N PRO A 565 -5.85 1.81 -23.35
CA PRO A 565 -4.42 1.99 -23.58
C PRO A 565 -4.09 2.69 -24.90
N VAL A 566 -3.16 3.64 -24.84
CA VAL A 566 -2.74 4.43 -26.00
C VAL A 566 -2.10 3.52 -27.06
N ARG A 567 -2.57 3.62 -28.30
CA ARG A 567 -1.87 3.02 -29.45
C ARG A 567 -0.65 3.86 -29.81
N THR A 568 0.52 3.43 -29.37
CA THR A 568 1.81 4.03 -29.71
C THR A 568 2.42 3.32 -30.95
N SER A 569 2.52 3.99 -32.10
CA SER A 569 3.67 3.78 -33.00
C SER A 569 4.93 4.42 -32.39
N HIS A 570 6.12 4.08 -32.90
CA HIS A 570 7.46 4.54 -32.45
C HIS A 570 7.67 6.08 -32.37
N SER A 571 6.62 6.88 -32.53
CA SER A 571 6.63 8.32 -32.76
C SER A 571 5.46 9.08 -32.11
N HIS A 572 4.66 8.42 -31.25
CA HIS A 572 3.52 9.07 -30.57
C HIS A 572 3.89 9.81 -29.29
N CYS A 573 5.05 9.55 -28.72
CA CYS A 573 5.56 10.33 -27.60
C CYS A 573 6.42 11.46 -28.18
N THR A 574 5.85 12.66 -28.33
CA THR A 574 6.65 13.83 -28.69
C THR A 574 7.35 14.33 -27.44
N VAL A 575 8.42 13.62 -27.06
CA VAL A 575 9.37 14.08 -26.06
C VAL A 575 10.48 14.81 -26.81
N GLY A 576 10.45 16.14 -26.78
CA GLY A 576 11.44 16.96 -27.48
C GLY A 576 12.79 16.91 -26.78
N PHE A 577 13.72 16.10 -27.30
CA PHE A 577 15.14 16.13 -26.90
C PHE A 577 16.01 16.92 -27.90
N SER A 578 15.45 17.44 -29.00
CA SER A 578 16.18 18.28 -29.97
C SER A 578 15.28 19.31 -30.68
N HIS A 579 15.90 20.41 -31.15
CA HIS A 579 15.22 21.50 -31.87
C HIS A 579 14.97 21.13 -33.34
N THR A 580 13.87 20.46 -33.61
CA THR A 580 13.36 20.23 -34.99
C THR A 580 11.85 20.48 -35.07
N GLU A 581 11.36 20.79 -36.27
CA GLU A 581 9.92 20.82 -36.53
C GLU A 581 9.34 19.41 -36.31
N TYR A 582 8.34 19.31 -35.43
CA TYR A 582 7.70 18.03 -35.10
C TYR A 582 6.35 17.90 -35.81
N VAL A 583 6.14 16.75 -36.44
CA VAL A 583 4.83 16.34 -36.97
C VAL A 583 4.16 15.42 -35.95
N ILE A 584 3.10 15.91 -35.31
CA ILE A 584 2.31 15.15 -34.33
C ILE A 584 1.15 14.49 -35.07
N THR A 585 0.82 13.24 -34.74
CA THR A 585 -0.25 12.51 -35.43
C THR A 585 -1.56 12.56 -34.67
N SER A 586 -2.69 12.55 -35.38
CA SER A 586 -4.02 12.47 -34.78
C SER A 586 -4.95 11.53 -35.56
N SER A 587 -5.78 10.79 -34.83
CA SER A 587 -6.87 10.01 -35.41
C SER A 587 -8.09 10.85 -35.80
N VAL A 588 -8.26 12.04 -35.23
CA VAL A 588 -9.46 12.87 -35.42
C VAL A 588 -9.05 14.22 -36.02
N PRO A 589 -9.62 14.62 -37.17
CA PRO A 589 -9.38 15.95 -37.69
C PRO A 589 -10.04 16.96 -36.76
N HIS A 590 -9.23 17.77 -36.08
CA HIS A 590 -9.72 18.72 -35.10
C HIS A 590 -8.76 19.89 -34.87
N LYS A 591 -9.21 20.80 -34.03
CA LYS A 591 -8.42 21.90 -33.49
C LYS A 591 -7.94 21.54 -32.09
N TYR A 592 -6.64 21.54 -31.88
CA TYR A 592 -5.99 21.20 -30.62
C TYR A 592 -5.47 22.46 -29.91
N LYS A 593 -5.39 22.39 -28.58
CA LYS A 593 -4.88 23.47 -27.71
C LYS A 593 -4.12 22.84 -26.56
N ILE A 594 -3.01 23.46 -26.18
CA ILE A 594 -2.23 23.08 -25.00
C ILE A 594 -3.14 23.07 -23.76
N LYS A 595 -3.12 21.95 -23.03
CA LYS A 595 -3.89 21.71 -21.79
C LYS A 595 -3.02 21.65 -20.56
N LEU A 596 -1.78 21.21 -20.73
CA LEU A 596 -0.73 21.22 -19.72
C LEU A 596 0.58 21.39 -20.47
N ASP A 597 1.45 22.27 -19.97
CA ASP A 597 2.75 22.56 -20.55
C ASP A 597 3.80 22.60 -19.44
N SER A 598 4.71 21.63 -19.44
CA SER A 598 5.76 21.59 -18.43
C SER A 598 6.74 22.77 -18.51
N ASP A 599 6.79 23.50 -19.63
CA ASP A 599 7.69 24.64 -19.83
C ASP A 599 7.14 25.96 -19.25
N GLU A 600 5.95 25.99 -18.66
CA GLU A 600 5.45 27.20 -18.01
C GLU A 600 6.39 27.67 -16.88
N ALA A 601 6.55 28.99 -16.74
CA ALA A 601 7.37 29.59 -15.70
C ALA A 601 6.91 29.20 -14.28
N LEU A 602 5.60 28.97 -14.10
CA LEU A 602 5.02 28.46 -12.85
C LEU A 602 5.65 27.13 -12.42
N TYR A 603 5.97 26.27 -13.38
CA TYR A 603 6.59 24.96 -13.15
C TYR A 603 8.11 25.00 -13.25
N GLY A 604 8.72 26.19 -13.28
CA GLY A 604 10.17 26.33 -13.44
C GLY A 604 10.67 26.05 -14.85
N GLY A 605 9.80 26.15 -15.86
CA GLY A 605 10.21 26.17 -17.27
C GLY A 605 10.53 27.58 -17.77
N HIS A 606 10.73 27.71 -19.09
CA HIS A 606 11.21 28.94 -19.73
C HIS A 606 10.11 29.75 -20.44
N GLY A 607 8.86 29.28 -20.42
CA GLY A 607 7.69 29.98 -20.94
C GLY A 607 7.72 30.20 -22.45
N ARG A 608 8.24 29.23 -23.21
CA ARG A 608 8.53 29.41 -24.64
C ARG A 608 7.32 29.19 -25.56
N LEU A 609 6.24 28.62 -25.04
CA LEU A 609 5.04 28.28 -25.81
C LEU A 609 3.92 29.32 -25.61
N ASP A 610 3.26 29.75 -26.69
CA ASP A 610 2.06 30.58 -26.62
C ASP A 610 0.80 29.71 -26.53
N HIS A 611 0.15 29.72 -25.37
CA HIS A 611 -1.05 28.92 -25.07
C HIS A 611 -2.29 29.35 -25.85
N ASN A 612 -2.27 30.52 -26.51
CA ASN A 612 -3.34 30.93 -27.42
C ASN A 612 -3.22 30.28 -28.80
N THR A 613 -2.09 29.64 -29.11
CA THR A 613 -1.85 28.97 -30.39
C THR A 613 -2.88 27.87 -30.60
N GLU A 614 -3.52 27.91 -31.75
CA GLU A 614 -4.44 26.86 -32.19
C GLU A 614 -3.72 25.93 -33.16
N PHE A 615 -3.68 24.64 -32.83
CA PHE A 615 -3.01 23.63 -33.63
C PHE A 615 -4.03 22.90 -34.51
N PHE A 616 -3.92 23.06 -35.82
CA PHE A 616 -4.87 22.47 -36.76
C PHE A 616 -4.31 21.18 -37.36
N THR A 617 -5.13 20.13 -37.40
CA THR A 617 -4.79 18.92 -38.14
C THR A 617 -4.98 19.12 -39.64
N GLU A 618 -4.03 18.64 -40.42
CA GLU A 618 -4.15 18.42 -41.85
C GLU A 618 -4.44 16.94 -42.13
N ALA A 619 -5.22 16.64 -43.17
CA ALA A 619 -5.47 15.28 -43.64
C ALA A 619 -4.25 14.69 -44.37
N GLN A 620 -3.12 14.67 -43.69
CA GLN A 620 -1.85 14.12 -44.14
C GLN A 620 -1.51 12.92 -43.27
N PRO A 621 -1.67 11.69 -43.82
CA PRO A 621 -1.35 10.48 -43.08
C PRO A 621 0.14 10.43 -42.70
N PHE A 622 0.42 10.16 -41.42
CA PHE A 622 1.77 10.05 -40.90
C PHE A 622 1.80 9.01 -39.78
N ASN A 623 2.83 8.17 -39.75
CA ASN A 623 3.03 7.09 -38.77
C ASN A 623 1.76 6.25 -38.46
N GLY A 624 1.01 5.88 -39.49
CA GLY A 624 -0.16 5.01 -39.36
C GLY A 624 -1.43 5.71 -38.84
N ARG A 625 -1.44 7.05 -38.76
CA ARG A 625 -2.64 7.85 -38.45
C ARG A 625 -3.10 8.67 -39.66
N PRO A 626 -4.41 8.95 -39.78
CA PRO A 626 -4.98 9.63 -40.94
C PRO A 626 -4.69 11.14 -41.00
N ASN A 627 -4.44 11.79 -39.86
CA ASN A 627 -4.19 13.22 -39.78
C ASN A 627 -2.88 13.53 -39.05
N SER A 628 -2.33 14.71 -39.31
CA SER A 628 -1.15 15.22 -38.62
C SER A 628 -1.21 16.72 -38.39
N ILE A 629 -0.47 17.20 -37.40
CA ILE A 629 -0.30 18.60 -37.03
C ILE A 629 1.16 18.93 -37.29
N LYS A 630 1.42 19.97 -38.10
CA LYS A 630 2.76 20.55 -38.21
C LYS A 630 2.92 21.53 -37.05
N SER A 631 3.66 21.14 -36.02
CA SER A 631 3.93 22.01 -34.88
C SER A 631 5.19 22.83 -35.14
N ALA A 632 5.08 24.15 -35.03
CA ALA A 632 6.23 25.02 -34.93
C ALA A 632 6.77 24.96 -33.49
N ASN A 633 7.99 24.46 -33.32
CA ASN A 633 8.82 24.56 -32.11
C ASN A 633 8.24 23.99 -30.80
N LEU A 634 8.46 22.69 -30.55
CA LEU A 634 8.51 22.19 -29.17
C LEU A 634 9.92 22.43 -28.61
N PRO A 635 10.08 23.14 -27.48
CA PRO A 635 11.39 23.35 -26.89
C PRO A 635 12.01 22.05 -26.39
N ASN A 636 13.35 22.00 -26.34
CA ASN A 636 14.05 20.92 -25.65
C ASN A 636 13.55 20.84 -24.19
N SER A 637 13.25 19.61 -23.75
CA SER A 637 12.83 19.28 -22.39
C SER A 637 11.47 19.87 -21.99
N ALA A 638 10.53 19.97 -22.93
CA ALA A 638 9.13 20.32 -22.69
C ALA A 638 8.20 19.17 -23.13
N LEU A 639 7.17 18.88 -22.34
CA LEU A 639 6.08 17.97 -22.69
C LEU A 639 4.77 18.75 -22.60
N SER A 640 3.95 18.68 -23.66
CA SER A 640 2.63 19.28 -23.69
C SER A 640 1.54 18.23 -23.92
N VAL A 641 0.43 18.37 -23.17
CA VAL A 641 -0.81 17.62 -23.41
C VAL A 641 -1.70 18.48 -24.30
N THR A 642 -2.21 17.96 -25.41
CA THR A 642 -2.94 18.73 -26.45
C THR A 642 -4.36 18.26 -26.68
#